data_AF-A0A7C7EUH4-F1
#
_entry.id   AF-A0A7C7EUH4-F1
#
_cell.length_a   1.000
_cell.length_b   1.000
_cell.length_c   1.000
_cell.angle_alpha   90.00
_cell.angle_beta   90.00
_cell.angle_gamma   90.00
#
_symmetry.space_group_name_H-M   'P 1'
#
loop_
_entity.id
_entity.type
_entity.pdbx_description
1 polymer ?
#
loop_
_entity_poly.entity_id
_entity_poly.type
_entity_poly.pdbx_seq_one_letter_code
_entity_poly.pdbx_strand_id
1 'polypeptide(L)'
;MNAEIYLMRKTGEQFKAIDEVLPSIAESLRVIKVNVVYKTRLNEERQKIVQSIKQSVSPHENIDIILVPNAFDEHPDSSITYNAVCGLCAKGNTVEKDYMYGKNSGTTHDYSIGTEVANGVYLDNLGGGFKGYCFFLNGKKIVLLPKMGRQTLEIAVPQAIKEAIAVNPIADNQLCAKGIKFSLNNVPIDGMSERTPQIGNEISSVSDEKKAKKAPIAIPGELDLEEAKVAELGEVPDNAKVKTGNFFTRNFIPVKGDKGKEVVRKIIFDVAIIVFLVTAIILIKVMVIDPYLNNEKYRELRDVAKTEATEVVTDPESGEVLATISHDWDALKEQNDEIVAWLSLDNTVIDYPVLQHEGDDDDSQYYLYRDFDKNYSGYGSIFMDYRSDKGANSKNMILHGHHMNDGSMFQNLMYYGKYEGDLDFYKETPTIHFDTPEGDGVYKIISVFKTNTLESQGKFFNYLTGSFDSDAEFMNYVHLVRERSMIDTPVTVNEDDQLLTLSTCSYEYSEFRTVVVARKVRAGEDTSVDVDKASLNADPLWPDVYYGGNTSAKPKVTTFSQAYKDGSITWYDGKGNLQGKERMFTLYDFDEPTQPATNVETVEEQETDPPATEAPPEPATEAPAILDESVMFDYSQMTMNGGDEETLTILWNPQDTSDKSITWSTSNANVATIAAGGVVTAHNPGTAKITATTRQGHVATCEIVVHVPLQSVSINSAAITLNIGDTSQLKASLTPVNTDDNQISWTSNNVGVATVTQNGLVTAQGAGSAKVTATVGGLEVSCVVTVNPQP
;
A
#
# COMPACT_ATOMS: atom_id res chain seq x y z
N MET A 1 7.87 34.83 33.70
CA MET A 1 8.42 33.48 33.50
C MET A 1 9.57 33.57 32.53
N ASN A 2 10.57 32.72 32.70
CA ASN A 2 11.70 32.58 31.80
C ASN A 2 11.57 31.29 30.99
N ALA A 3 11.75 31.38 29.68
CA ALA A 3 11.66 30.24 28.79
C ALA A 3 12.98 29.95 28.09
N GLU A 4 13.25 28.69 27.86
CA GLU A 4 14.32 28.22 26.98
C GLU A 4 13.72 27.54 25.75
N ILE A 5 14.25 27.82 24.56
CA ILE A 5 13.73 27.29 23.29
C ILE A 5 14.77 26.40 22.62
N TYR A 6 14.33 25.20 22.24
CA TYR A 6 15.12 24.21 21.52
C TYR A 6 14.62 24.03 20.10
N LEU A 7 15.54 24.06 19.13
CA LEU A 7 15.24 23.78 17.74
C LEU A 7 16.00 22.55 17.25
N MET A 8 15.30 21.65 16.57
CA MET A 8 15.88 20.42 16.00
C MET A 8 16.61 20.72 14.67
N ARG A 9 17.75 20.07 14.42
CA ARG A 9 18.67 20.33 13.30
C ARG A 9 18.67 19.19 12.27
N LYS A 10 18.18 19.44 11.05
CA LYS A 10 18.42 18.58 9.86
C LYS A 10 19.61 19.10 9.05
N THR A 11 20.36 18.24 8.37
CA THR A 11 21.36 18.65 7.35
C THR A 11 20.64 18.99 6.03
N GLY A 12 20.65 20.26 5.60
CA GLY A 12 20.07 20.71 4.31
C GLY A 12 19.42 22.10 4.35
N GLU A 13 18.97 22.64 3.20
CA GLU A 13 18.51 24.04 3.00
C GLU A 13 17.39 24.56 3.92
N GLN A 14 16.76 23.71 4.73
CA GLN A 14 15.76 24.09 5.75
C GLN A 14 16.32 24.99 6.88
N PHE A 15 17.64 25.18 6.97
CA PHE A 15 18.28 26.09 7.94
C PHE A 15 17.84 27.55 7.84
N LYS A 16 17.45 28.05 6.67
CA LYS A 16 17.09 29.48 6.51
C LYS A 16 15.72 29.82 7.10
N ALA A 17 14.76 28.89 7.10
CA ALA A 17 13.37 29.23 7.38
C ALA A 17 13.03 29.43 8.87
N ILE A 18 13.70 28.76 9.81
CA ILE A 18 13.36 28.79 11.26
C ILE A 18 14.20 29.81 12.05
N ASP A 19 15.47 30.04 11.67
CA ASP A 19 16.28 31.10 12.27
C ASP A 19 15.67 32.49 12.05
N GLU A 20 14.96 32.68 10.93
CA GLU A 20 14.21 33.90 10.63
C GLU A 20 12.93 34.07 11.48
N VAL A 21 12.46 33.01 12.15
CA VAL A 21 11.20 32.98 12.93
C VAL A 21 11.45 33.18 14.42
N LEU A 22 12.62 32.76 14.90
CA LEU A 22 13.03 32.90 16.31
C LEU A 22 12.88 34.32 16.88
N PRO A 23 13.15 35.41 16.15
CA PRO A 23 12.90 36.76 16.66
C PRO A 23 11.40 37.03 16.87
N SER A 24 10.54 36.58 15.93
CA SER A 24 9.08 36.74 15.96
C SER A 24 8.43 35.94 17.09
N ILE A 25 8.88 34.69 17.30
CA ILE A 25 8.44 33.87 18.44
C ILE A 25 8.87 34.49 19.76
N ALA A 26 10.14 34.91 19.88
CA ALA A 26 10.63 35.52 21.11
C ALA A 26 9.88 36.82 21.45
N GLU A 27 9.51 37.62 20.44
CA GLU A 27 8.71 38.83 20.65
C GLU A 27 7.27 38.50 21.03
N SER A 28 6.64 37.53 20.38
CA SER A 28 5.30 37.05 20.73
C SER A 28 5.22 36.49 22.15
N LEU A 29 6.28 35.81 22.62
CA LEU A 29 6.38 35.33 24.00
C LEU A 29 6.57 36.48 25.00
N ARG A 30 7.32 37.54 24.64
CA ARG A 30 7.44 38.74 25.47
C ARG A 30 6.11 39.46 25.65
N VAL A 31 5.26 39.51 24.63
CA VAL A 31 3.90 40.09 24.71
C VAL A 31 3.07 39.42 25.80
N ILE A 32 3.26 38.12 26.03
CA ILE A 32 2.60 37.36 27.12
C ILE A 32 3.43 37.27 28.40
N LYS A 33 4.44 38.15 28.56
CA LYS A 33 5.32 38.24 29.74
C LYS A 33 6.18 37.00 30.01
N VAL A 34 6.51 36.24 28.97
CA VAL A 34 7.48 35.14 29.01
C VAL A 34 8.78 35.62 28.36
N ASN A 35 9.86 35.70 29.16
CA ASN A 35 11.16 36.16 28.67
C ASN A 35 11.99 34.96 28.17
N VAL A 36 12.48 35.01 26.94
CA VAL A 36 13.33 33.92 26.41
C VAL A 36 14.77 34.14 26.86
N VAL A 37 15.30 33.24 27.68
CA VAL A 37 16.61 33.36 28.32
C VAL A 37 17.71 32.65 27.54
N TYR A 38 17.43 31.48 26.97
CA TYR A 38 18.41 30.71 26.19
C TYR A 38 17.79 30.10 24.93
N LYS A 39 18.62 29.92 23.91
CA LYS A 39 18.24 29.33 22.62
C LYS A 39 19.33 28.35 22.20
N THR A 40 18.96 27.11 21.91
CA THR A 40 19.93 26.10 21.49
C THR A 40 19.40 25.21 20.35
N ARG A 41 20.33 24.60 19.62
CA ARG A 41 20.04 23.73 18.47
C ARG A 41 20.35 22.29 18.85
N LEU A 42 19.36 21.41 18.74
CA LEU A 42 19.45 19.97 18.98
C LEU A 42 19.85 19.24 17.69
N ASN A 43 20.78 18.30 17.77
CA ASN A 43 21.09 17.37 16.68
C ASN A 43 19.92 16.36 16.51
N GLU A 44 19.66 15.86 15.30
CA GLU A 44 18.60 14.87 15.01
C GLU A 44 18.82 13.48 15.63
N GLU A 45 20.05 13.14 16.01
CA GLU A 45 20.30 11.87 16.66
C GLU A 45 19.58 11.80 18.02
N ARG A 46 18.65 10.84 18.14
CA ARG A 46 17.84 10.56 19.34
C ARG A 46 18.64 10.65 20.64
N GLN A 47 19.85 10.09 20.69
CA GLN A 47 20.68 10.10 21.91
C GLN A 47 21.23 11.51 22.27
N LYS A 48 21.48 12.37 21.27
CA LYS A 48 22.01 13.73 21.48
C LYS A 48 20.94 14.73 21.91
N ILE A 49 19.71 14.57 21.43
CA ILE A 49 18.51 15.32 21.90
C ILE A 49 18.32 15.12 23.40
N VAL A 50 18.40 13.87 23.79
CA VAL A 50 18.20 13.38 25.15
C VAL A 50 19.26 13.89 26.10
N GLN A 51 20.52 13.89 25.65
CA GLN A 51 21.63 14.42 26.43
C GLN A 51 21.51 15.95 26.60
N SER A 52 21.07 16.65 25.57
CA SER A 52 20.93 18.12 25.59
C SER A 52 19.79 18.59 26.50
N ILE A 53 18.62 17.94 26.46
CA ILE A 53 17.51 18.26 27.37
C ILE A 53 17.91 17.98 28.83
N LYS A 54 18.59 16.85 29.10
CA LYS A 54 19.08 16.53 30.46
C LYS A 54 20.10 17.55 30.98
N GLN A 55 20.99 18.05 30.12
CA GLN A 55 21.99 19.06 30.49
C GLN A 55 21.35 20.39 30.87
N SER A 56 20.21 20.74 30.29
CA SER A 56 19.56 22.02 30.56
C SER A 56 18.47 21.99 31.62
N VAL A 57 17.95 20.80 31.93
CA VAL A 57 17.15 20.55 33.13
C VAL A 57 18.05 20.37 34.37
N SER A 58 19.38 20.40 34.19
CA SER A 58 20.36 20.54 35.28
C SER A 58 20.35 21.99 35.82
N PRO A 59 20.81 22.25 37.06
CA PRO A 59 20.31 23.37 37.87
C PRO A 59 20.84 24.74 37.39
N HIS A 60 20.14 25.34 36.44
CA HIS A 60 20.07 26.78 36.25
C HIS A 60 18.74 27.26 36.85
N GLU A 61 18.82 27.90 38.02
CA GLU A 61 17.67 28.09 38.93
C GLU A 61 16.50 28.89 38.32
N ASN A 62 16.74 29.70 37.29
CA ASN A 62 15.77 30.71 36.81
C ASN A 62 15.02 30.36 35.51
N ILE A 63 15.07 29.15 34.95
CA ILE A 63 14.22 28.77 33.80
C ILE A 63 12.90 28.17 34.29
N ASP A 64 11.75 28.61 33.80
CA ASP A 64 10.43 28.09 34.21
C ASP A 64 9.84 27.10 33.19
N ILE A 65 10.07 27.35 31.90
CA ILE A 65 9.50 26.57 30.79
C ILE A 65 10.56 26.24 29.73
N ILE A 66 10.57 25.01 29.24
CA ILE A 66 11.36 24.56 28.09
C ILE A 66 10.41 24.27 26.93
N LEU A 67 10.66 24.87 25.77
CA LEU A 67 9.82 24.74 24.57
C LEU A 67 10.58 24.06 23.43
N VAL A 68 9.94 23.08 22.79
CA VAL A 68 10.47 22.36 21.62
C VAL A 68 9.44 22.45 20.48
N PRO A 69 9.50 23.48 19.61
CA PRO A 69 8.45 23.80 18.63
C PRO A 69 8.38 22.87 17.41
N ASN A 70 9.41 22.05 17.21
CA ASN A 70 9.58 21.20 16.03
C ASN A 70 9.97 19.79 16.49
N ALA A 71 9.31 19.29 17.52
CA ALA A 71 9.44 17.89 17.88
C ALA A 71 8.87 17.07 16.71
N PHE A 72 9.61 16.05 16.25
CA PHE A 72 9.13 15.19 15.17
C PHE A 72 7.78 14.61 15.55
N ASP A 73 6.77 14.97 14.77
CA ASP A 73 5.49 14.31 14.75
C ASP A 73 5.13 14.15 13.29
N GLU A 74 5.00 12.91 12.83
CA GLU A 74 4.52 12.65 11.48
C GLU A 74 3.16 11.92 11.47
N HIS A 75 2.51 11.70 12.62
CA HIS A 75 1.09 11.32 12.71
C HIS A 75 0.65 11.23 14.20
N PRO A 76 -0.64 11.37 14.56
CA PRO A 76 -1.14 11.20 15.93
C PRO A 76 -0.81 9.83 16.57
N ASP A 77 -0.45 8.85 15.73
CA ASP A 77 -0.05 7.49 16.11
C ASP A 77 1.48 7.30 16.11
N SER A 78 2.27 8.33 15.78
CA SER A 78 3.74 8.38 15.79
C SER A 78 4.26 8.50 17.23
N SER A 79 3.97 7.46 17.99
CA SER A 79 4.23 7.38 19.41
C SER A 79 5.74 7.39 19.72
N ILE A 80 6.62 7.09 18.76
CA ILE A 80 8.04 6.82 19.02
C ILE A 80 8.84 8.06 19.46
N THR A 81 8.60 9.24 18.89
CA THR A 81 9.40 10.45 19.21
C THR A 81 8.93 11.10 20.51
N TYR A 82 7.62 11.26 20.69
CA TYR A 82 7.03 11.72 21.96
C TYR A 82 7.31 10.73 23.09
N ASN A 83 7.13 9.43 22.87
CA ASN A 83 7.41 8.41 23.89
C ASN A 83 8.90 8.28 24.20
N ALA A 84 9.81 8.62 23.28
CA ALA A 84 11.22 8.69 23.61
C ALA A 84 11.51 9.82 24.61
N VAL A 85 11.00 11.03 24.36
CA VAL A 85 11.20 12.19 25.25
C VAL A 85 10.48 11.99 26.59
N CYS A 86 9.24 11.52 26.59
CA CYS A 86 8.47 11.19 27.79
C CYS A 86 9.05 9.98 28.55
N GLY A 87 9.48 8.94 27.85
CA GLY A 87 10.07 7.72 28.42
C GLY A 87 11.44 7.92 29.07
N LEU A 88 12.05 9.09 28.91
CA LEU A 88 13.27 9.49 29.61
C LEU A 88 13.02 10.31 30.87
N CYS A 89 11.83 10.91 30.97
CA CYS A 89 11.34 11.60 32.16
C CYS A 89 10.87 10.59 33.22
N ALA A 90 10.46 9.40 32.79
CA ALA A 90 10.11 8.26 33.64
C ALA A 90 11.31 7.29 33.76
N LYS A 91 11.97 7.21 34.91
CA LYS A 91 13.10 6.28 35.09
C LYS A 91 12.63 4.83 35.35
N GLY A 92 12.59 4.04 34.27
CA GLY A 92 12.63 2.56 34.22
C GLY A 92 11.33 1.81 34.58
N ASN A 93 11.10 0.57 34.14
CA ASN A 93 11.49 0.01 32.85
C ASN A 93 10.43 -1.00 32.40
N THR A 94 10.11 -0.94 31.10
CA THR A 94 9.47 -2.03 30.34
C THR A 94 7.96 -2.16 30.36
N VAL A 95 7.43 -2.58 29.21
CA VAL A 95 6.07 -3.01 28.92
C VAL A 95 4.94 -2.06 29.40
N GLU A 96 5.09 -0.79 29.82
CA GLU A 96 3.94 0.14 30.06
C GLU A 96 3.87 1.60 29.46
N LYS A 97 4.49 2.01 28.36
CA LYS A 97 5.21 1.14 27.46
C LYS A 97 4.41 -0.17 27.14
N ASP A 98 3.09 -0.20 27.35
CA ASP A 98 1.92 -1.15 27.22
C ASP A 98 0.64 -0.47 27.73
N TYR A 99 0.72 0.75 28.28
CA TYR A 99 -0.46 1.45 28.78
C TYR A 99 -0.32 2.98 28.92
N MET A 100 -0.04 3.72 27.85
CA MET A 100 -0.91 4.90 27.58
C MET A 100 -2.16 4.42 26.80
N TYR A 101 -2.62 3.20 27.08
CA TYR A 101 -3.30 2.32 26.13
C TYR A 101 -4.80 2.35 26.34
N GLY A 102 -5.52 2.55 25.24
CA GLY A 102 -6.95 2.23 25.12
C GLY A 102 -7.91 3.37 25.50
N LYS A 103 -8.39 4.08 24.47
CA LYS A 103 -9.64 4.88 24.37
C LYS A 103 -9.63 6.39 24.68
N ASN A 104 -10.48 7.04 23.87
CA ASN A 104 -10.83 8.45 23.70
C ASN A 104 -11.06 9.33 24.95
N SER A 105 -10.72 10.62 24.76
CA SER A 105 -11.31 11.86 25.28
C SER A 105 -11.11 12.28 26.75
N GLY A 106 -10.48 13.45 26.94
CA GLY A 106 -10.86 14.45 27.96
C GLY A 106 -10.02 14.56 29.25
N THR A 107 -9.15 15.58 29.31
CA THR A 107 -8.58 16.26 30.52
C THR A 107 -7.65 15.50 31.47
N THR A 108 -6.45 16.09 31.68
CA THR A 108 -5.44 15.93 32.77
C THR A 108 -5.50 14.66 33.62
N HIS A 109 -4.42 13.87 33.63
CA HIS A 109 -4.26 12.70 34.49
C HIS A 109 -2.96 12.81 35.31
N ASP A 110 -3.03 12.50 36.61
CA ASP A 110 -1.87 12.39 37.50
C ASP A 110 -1.26 10.98 37.41
N TYR A 111 0.06 10.87 37.29
CA TYR A 111 0.76 9.60 37.08
C TYR A 111 1.88 9.39 38.11
N SER A 112 1.85 8.31 38.89
CA SER A 112 2.92 7.99 39.86
C SER A 112 4.00 7.07 39.27
N ILE A 113 5.27 7.49 39.33
CA ILE A 113 6.46 6.77 38.80
C ILE A 113 7.51 6.63 39.92
N GLY A 114 7.57 5.50 40.61
CA GLY A 114 8.49 5.37 41.75
C GLY A 114 8.29 6.51 42.78
N THR A 115 9.36 7.11 43.33
CA THR A 115 9.29 8.17 44.35
C THR A 115 9.10 9.60 43.82
N GLU A 116 9.03 9.82 42.51
CA GLU A 116 8.85 11.16 41.92
C GLU A 116 7.69 11.18 40.90
N VAL A 117 6.87 12.23 40.93
CA VAL A 117 5.62 12.31 40.16
C VAL A 117 5.81 13.26 38.97
N ALA A 118 5.56 12.76 37.76
CA ALA A 118 5.58 13.56 36.53
C ALA A 118 4.14 13.66 35.99
N ASN A 119 3.58 14.86 36.07
CA ASN A 119 2.24 15.14 35.56
C ASN A 119 2.31 15.65 34.11
N GLY A 120 1.64 14.95 33.20
CA GLY A 120 1.55 15.29 31.78
C GLY A 120 0.14 15.70 31.38
N VAL A 121 0.04 16.67 30.48
CA VAL A 121 -1.19 17.25 29.94
C VAL A 121 -1.09 17.27 28.42
N TYR A 122 -2.08 16.67 27.79
CA TYR A 122 -2.27 16.77 26.35
C TYR A 122 -2.89 18.12 26.00
N LEU A 123 -2.26 18.83 25.08
CA LEU A 123 -2.72 20.12 24.56
C LEU A 123 -3.46 19.87 23.25
N ASP A 124 -4.78 19.81 23.33
CA ASP A 124 -5.65 19.74 22.16
C ASP A 124 -6.11 21.14 21.76
N ASN A 125 -6.30 21.38 20.46
CA ASN A 125 -6.83 22.64 19.93
C ASN A 125 -5.89 23.85 19.98
N LEU A 126 -4.61 23.66 19.60
CA LEU A 126 -3.61 24.74 19.47
C LEU A 126 -3.85 25.70 18.28
N GLY A 127 -5.02 25.59 17.62
CA GLY A 127 -5.34 26.20 16.34
C GLY A 127 -4.92 25.32 15.16
N GLY A 128 -5.69 25.30 14.07
CA GLY A 128 -5.34 24.57 12.83
C GLY A 128 -5.39 23.04 12.90
N GLY A 129 -5.98 22.45 13.95
CA GLY A 129 -6.09 20.99 14.12
C GLY A 129 -4.85 20.31 14.72
N PHE A 130 -3.85 21.08 15.15
CA PHE A 130 -2.60 20.56 15.70
C PHE A 130 -2.70 20.23 17.19
N LYS A 131 -1.89 19.25 17.60
CA LYS A 131 -1.91 18.61 18.92
C LYS A 131 -0.52 18.64 19.53
N GLY A 132 -0.38 18.94 20.82
CA GLY A 132 0.91 19.02 21.52
C GLY A 132 0.88 18.41 22.92
N TYR A 133 2.02 18.37 23.59
CA TYR A 133 2.14 17.76 24.93
C TYR A 133 2.89 18.68 25.89
N CYS A 134 2.43 18.74 27.15
CA CYS A 134 3.05 19.50 28.22
C CYS A 134 3.27 18.60 29.43
N PHE A 135 4.44 18.62 30.07
CA PHE A 135 4.67 17.87 31.32
C PHE A 135 5.72 18.54 32.18
N PHE A 136 5.89 18.08 33.43
CA PHE A 136 6.93 18.58 34.33
C PHE A 136 8.10 17.61 34.47
N LEU A 137 9.32 18.13 34.49
CA LEU A 137 10.54 17.39 34.78
C LEU A 137 11.44 18.23 35.70
N ASN A 138 11.81 17.68 36.87
CA ASN A 138 12.59 18.37 37.90
C ASN A 138 12.06 19.77 38.26
N GLY A 139 10.73 19.92 38.36
CA GLY A 139 10.07 21.20 38.65
C GLY A 139 10.04 22.20 37.49
N LYS A 140 10.56 21.85 36.31
CA LYS A 140 10.52 22.66 35.08
C LYS A 140 9.43 22.16 34.15
N LYS A 141 8.67 23.07 33.51
CA LYS A 141 7.60 22.70 32.57
C LYS A 141 8.17 22.52 31.16
N ILE A 142 7.89 21.40 30.51
CA ILE A 142 8.33 21.10 29.15
C ILE A 142 7.12 21.09 28.23
N VAL A 143 7.18 21.82 27.12
CA VAL A 143 6.13 21.89 26.08
C VAL A 143 6.70 21.44 24.74
N LEU A 144 6.08 20.42 24.16
CA LEU A 144 6.47 19.79 22.91
C LEU A 144 5.40 20.03 21.85
N LEU A 145 5.81 20.49 20.67
CA LEU A 145 4.93 20.75 19.54
C LEU A 145 5.39 19.99 18.30
N PRO A 146 4.43 19.52 17.47
CA PRO A 146 4.70 18.72 16.28
C PRO A 146 5.42 19.53 15.20
N LYS A 147 5.91 18.84 14.17
CA LYS A 147 6.52 19.47 13.00
C LYS A 147 5.47 20.31 12.26
N MET A 148 5.70 21.62 12.18
CA MET A 148 4.76 22.57 11.60
C MET A 148 5.47 23.60 10.71
N GLY A 149 4.74 24.15 9.73
CA GLY A 149 5.22 25.25 8.90
C GLY A 149 5.41 26.55 9.69
N ARG A 150 6.24 27.47 9.15
CA ARG A 150 6.66 28.74 9.78
C ARG A 150 5.50 29.59 10.31
N GLN A 151 4.49 29.87 9.48
CA GLN A 151 3.36 30.73 9.86
C GLN A 151 2.51 30.09 10.97
N THR A 152 2.34 28.77 10.92
CA THR A 152 1.62 28.00 11.94
C THR A 152 2.35 28.01 13.27
N LEU A 153 3.69 27.92 13.25
CA LEU A 153 4.53 27.92 14.44
C LEU A 153 4.40 29.23 15.25
N GLU A 154 4.33 30.37 14.57
CA GLU A 154 4.18 31.69 15.20
C GLU A 154 2.83 31.85 15.92
N ILE A 155 1.80 31.13 15.47
CA ILE A 155 0.45 31.16 16.06
C ILE A 155 0.33 30.11 17.18
N ALA A 156 0.78 28.89 16.93
CA ALA A 156 0.60 27.76 17.84
C ALA A 156 1.46 27.87 19.11
N VAL A 157 2.70 28.38 19.01
CA VAL A 157 3.62 28.48 20.16
C VAL A 157 3.08 29.37 21.28
N PRO A 158 2.67 30.63 21.03
CA PRO A 158 2.12 31.49 22.09
C PRO A 158 0.83 30.92 22.69
N GLN A 159 0.00 30.26 21.88
CA GLN A 159 -1.26 29.67 22.35
C GLN A 159 -1.02 28.44 23.24
N ALA A 160 -0.13 27.53 22.82
CA ALA A 160 0.28 26.38 23.62
C ALA A 160 0.87 26.79 24.98
N ILE A 161 1.67 27.85 25.01
CA ILE A 161 2.21 28.39 26.26
C ILE A 161 1.11 29.02 27.12
N LYS A 162 0.16 29.75 26.54
CA LYS A 162 -0.99 30.29 27.30
C LYS A 162 -1.82 29.16 27.93
N GLU A 163 -2.08 28.10 27.18
CA GLU A 163 -2.83 26.93 27.67
C GLU A 163 -2.04 26.19 28.74
N ALA A 164 -0.76 25.94 28.51
CA ALA A 164 0.13 25.33 29.49
C ALA A 164 0.26 26.17 30.77
N ILE A 165 0.22 27.51 30.66
CA ILE A 165 0.22 28.44 31.80
C ILE A 165 -1.16 28.50 32.48
N ALA A 166 -2.27 28.43 31.73
CA ALA A 166 -3.62 28.46 32.29
C ALA A 166 -3.92 27.26 33.18
N VAL A 167 -3.21 26.15 32.96
CA VAL A 167 -3.31 24.90 33.72
C VAL A 167 -2.57 24.95 35.10
N ASN A 168 -2.24 26.12 35.67
CA ASN A 168 -1.37 26.20 36.88
C ASN A 168 -2.07 26.33 38.25
N PRO A 169 -1.44 25.89 39.37
CA PRO A 169 -0.27 25.01 39.50
C PRO A 169 -0.70 23.63 40.04
N ILE A 170 0.02 22.56 39.72
CA ILE A 170 0.04 21.42 40.64
C ILE A 170 0.74 21.94 41.88
N ALA A 171 -0.03 22.38 42.87
CA ALA A 171 0.51 22.66 44.17
C ALA A 171 1.08 21.34 44.72
N ASP A 172 2.25 21.41 45.38
CA ASP A 172 2.95 20.24 45.93
C ASP A 172 2.07 19.32 46.80
N ASN A 173 0.91 19.81 47.24
CA ASN A 173 -0.06 19.10 48.06
C ASN A 173 -1.09 18.24 47.29
N GLN A 174 -1.07 18.19 45.95
CA GLN A 174 -1.92 17.27 45.16
C GLN A 174 -1.44 15.80 45.22
N LEU A 175 -0.33 15.52 45.92
CA LEU A 175 0.20 14.18 46.19
C LEU A 175 -0.56 13.42 47.29
N CYS A 176 -1.89 13.48 47.40
CA CYS A 176 -2.64 12.69 48.41
C CYS A 176 -4.17 12.61 48.14
N ALA A 177 -4.67 11.39 47.90
CA ALA A 177 -6.02 10.88 48.20
C ALA A 177 -7.30 11.53 47.59
N LYS A 178 -7.87 10.81 46.60
CA LYS A 178 -9.30 10.63 46.23
C LYS A 178 -10.19 11.86 45.89
N GLY A 179 -10.62 11.90 44.63
CA GLY A 179 -12.02 12.22 44.26
C GLY A 179 -12.27 13.55 43.53
N ILE A 180 -12.45 13.47 42.20
CA ILE A 180 -12.58 14.53 41.20
C ILE A 180 -13.93 15.30 41.26
N LYS A 181 -13.95 16.61 40.87
CA LYS A 181 -14.86 17.20 39.82
C LYS A 181 -14.60 18.69 39.52
N PHE A 182 -14.50 19.02 38.23
CA PHE A 182 -14.41 20.36 37.65
C PHE A 182 -15.79 20.93 37.28
N SER A 183 -15.90 22.26 37.22
CA SER A 183 -16.88 22.97 36.38
C SER A 183 -16.20 24.17 35.73
N LEU A 184 -16.13 24.12 34.39
CA LEU A 184 -15.94 25.25 33.50
C LEU A 184 -17.27 26.00 33.39
N ASN A 185 -17.23 27.33 33.48
CA ASN A 185 -18.29 28.17 32.92
C ASN A 185 -17.71 29.46 32.34
N ASN A 186 -17.97 29.61 31.04
CA ASN A 186 -18.32 30.83 30.30
C ASN A 186 -17.30 31.96 30.15
N VAL A 187 -16.79 32.14 28.91
CA VAL A 187 -17.06 33.36 28.11
C VAL A 187 -17.06 32.99 26.60
N PRO A 188 -18.13 33.25 25.83
CA PRO A 188 -18.08 33.34 24.36
C PRO A 188 -17.76 34.78 23.91
N ILE A 189 -17.01 34.91 22.81
CA ILE A 189 -16.65 36.19 22.19
C ILE A 189 -17.85 36.72 21.36
N ASP A 190 -18.05 38.03 21.45
CA ASP A 190 -19.11 38.90 20.92
C ASP A 190 -19.60 38.68 19.47
N GLY A 191 -20.92 38.89 19.29
CA GLY A 191 -21.41 39.89 18.34
C GLY A 191 -22.21 39.43 17.10
N MET A 192 -23.53 39.70 17.13
CA MET A 192 -24.49 39.80 16.01
C MET A 192 -24.92 38.47 15.34
N SER A 193 -26.18 38.18 15.04
CA SER A 193 -27.47 38.82 15.26
C SER A 193 -28.59 37.84 14.86
N GLU A 194 -29.72 37.92 15.56
CA GLU A 194 -31.08 37.58 15.09
C GLU A 194 -31.59 36.12 15.05
N ARG A 195 -32.55 35.88 15.96
CA ARG A 195 -33.84 35.17 15.84
C ARG A 195 -33.86 33.63 15.87
N THR A 196 -34.32 33.15 17.05
CA THR A 196 -35.20 31.99 17.34
C THR A 196 -36.35 31.78 16.32
N PRO A 197 -37.18 30.68 16.37
CA PRO A 197 -37.17 29.47 17.24
C PRO A 197 -37.55 28.14 16.49
N GLN A 198 -37.72 27.04 17.27
CA GLN A 198 -38.77 25.96 17.23
C GLN A 198 -38.13 24.58 17.54
N ILE A 199 -38.20 24.03 18.77
CA ILE A 199 -39.32 23.37 19.51
C ILE A 199 -39.56 21.91 19.12
N GLY A 200 -39.59 21.04 20.15
CA GLY A 200 -40.26 19.73 20.17
C GLY A 200 -39.46 18.69 20.99
N ASN A 201 -39.62 18.62 22.32
CA ASN A 201 -40.56 17.73 23.05
C ASN A 201 -40.05 16.27 23.12
N GLU A 202 -40.06 15.50 24.23
CA GLU A 202 -40.72 15.57 25.54
C GLU A 202 -40.13 14.50 26.51
N ILE A 203 -40.06 14.83 27.81
CA ILE A 203 -40.57 14.12 29.03
C ILE A 203 -40.13 12.63 29.23
N SER A 204 -39.50 12.21 30.35
CA SER A 204 -40.03 12.06 31.73
C SER A 204 -38.98 11.26 32.55
N SER A 205 -38.87 11.18 33.88
CA SER A 205 -39.46 11.82 35.06
C SER A 205 -38.84 11.20 36.35
N VAL A 206 -38.83 11.96 37.48
CA VAL A 206 -38.97 11.54 38.92
C VAL A 206 -37.75 10.88 39.63
N SER A 207 -37.39 11.09 40.91
CA SER A 207 -37.52 12.12 41.98
C SER A 207 -36.72 11.64 43.21
N ASP A 208 -36.11 12.57 43.94
CA ASP A 208 -35.95 12.67 45.42
C ASP A 208 -35.13 11.71 46.32
N GLU A 209 -34.20 12.38 47.02
CA GLU A 209 -33.79 12.36 48.45
C GLU A 209 -33.53 11.05 49.24
N LYS A 210 -32.34 10.96 49.89
CA LYS A 210 -32.17 11.10 51.38
C LYS A 210 -30.75 10.85 51.94
N LYS A 211 -30.22 11.90 52.59
CA LYS A 211 -29.48 12.03 53.88
C LYS A 211 -28.58 10.91 54.47
N ALA A 212 -27.27 11.26 54.56
CA ALA A 212 -26.45 11.55 55.77
C ALA A 212 -26.07 10.49 56.84
N LYS A 213 -24.75 10.32 57.09
CA LYS A 213 -23.98 10.69 58.34
C LYS A 213 -22.72 9.82 58.54
N LYS A 214 -21.52 10.45 58.65
CA LYS A 214 -20.72 10.55 59.91
C LYS A 214 -19.39 11.31 59.70
N ALA A 215 -19.00 12.05 60.73
CA ALA A 215 -17.79 12.85 60.91
C ALA A 215 -16.93 12.23 62.07
N PRO A 216 -15.89 12.89 62.63
CA PRO A 216 -14.55 13.17 62.07
C PRO A 216 -13.42 12.83 63.09
N ILE A 217 -12.24 13.48 62.94
CA ILE A 217 -11.12 13.78 63.90
C ILE A 217 -9.86 12.89 63.69
N ALA A 218 -8.60 13.35 63.71
CA ALA A 218 -7.88 14.63 63.48
C ALA A 218 -6.35 14.29 63.53
N ILE A 219 -5.52 15.09 62.86
CA ILE A 219 -4.04 15.03 62.76
C ILE A 219 -3.43 15.94 63.86
N PRO A 220 -2.17 15.75 64.31
CA PRO A 220 -1.05 16.64 63.89
C PRO A 220 0.32 15.89 63.83
N GLY A 221 1.43 16.35 63.25
CA GLY A 221 1.88 17.60 62.64
C GLY A 221 3.42 17.50 62.38
N GLU A 222 3.91 18.33 61.45
CA GLU A 222 5.29 18.63 60.99
C GLU A 222 6.46 18.60 61.99
N LEU A 223 7.70 18.34 61.49
CA LEU A 223 8.80 19.33 61.45
C LEU A 223 10.13 18.80 60.86
N ASP A 224 10.91 19.77 60.37
CA ASP A 224 12.06 19.80 59.46
C ASP A 224 13.44 19.25 59.90
N LEU A 225 14.22 18.94 58.84
CA LEU A 225 15.66 19.13 58.54
C LEU A 225 16.68 19.49 59.66
N GLU A 226 17.77 18.71 59.78
CA GLU A 226 19.16 19.14 59.49
C GLU A 226 20.21 18.05 59.85
N GLU A 227 21.24 17.93 59.00
CA GLU A 227 22.47 17.18 59.25
C GLU A 227 23.42 17.93 60.20
N ALA A 228 24.05 17.22 61.15
CA ALA A 228 25.51 17.17 61.30
C ALA A 228 25.93 16.50 62.62
N LYS A 229 26.95 15.66 62.49
CA LYS A 229 27.63 14.84 63.51
C LYS A 229 28.00 15.62 64.79
N VAL A 230 27.96 14.92 65.93
CA VAL A 230 29.09 14.53 66.79
C VAL A 230 28.55 14.26 68.20
N ALA A 231 28.65 13.02 68.68
CA ALA A 231 29.22 12.67 69.98
C ALA A 231 28.85 11.23 70.37
N GLU A 232 29.92 10.48 70.60
CA GLU A 232 30.07 9.15 71.16
C GLU A 232 29.24 8.78 72.41
N LEU A 233 29.10 7.45 72.53
CA LEU A 233 29.03 6.60 73.74
C LEU A 233 27.67 6.35 74.41
N GLY A 234 27.23 5.09 74.30
CA GLY A 234 26.15 4.50 75.09
C GLY A 234 25.92 3.04 74.71
N GLU A 235 26.73 2.17 75.31
CA GLU A 235 26.70 0.69 75.43
C GLU A 235 25.57 -0.14 74.77
N VAL A 236 26.01 -1.21 74.11
CA VAL A 236 25.26 -2.38 73.66
C VAL A 236 24.88 -3.28 74.85
N PRO A 237 23.64 -3.81 74.91
CA PRO A 237 23.39 -5.08 75.57
C PRO A 237 23.38 -6.22 74.55
N ASP A 238 24.22 -7.18 74.84
CA ASP A 238 24.50 -8.40 74.11
C ASP A 238 23.35 -9.43 74.20
N ASN A 239 23.33 -10.34 73.23
CA ASN A 239 22.55 -11.59 73.16
C ASN A 239 21.12 -11.59 72.59
N ALA A 240 21.04 -11.71 71.26
CA ALA A 240 20.14 -12.67 70.62
C ALA A 240 20.89 -13.39 69.50
N LYS A 241 21.23 -14.67 69.71
CA LYS A 241 21.76 -15.56 68.67
C LYS A 241 20.72 -15.71 67.54
N VAL A 242 20.80 -14.86 66.52
CA VAL A 242 20.09 -15.08 65.26
C VAL A 242 20.86 -16.15 64.49
N LYS A 243 20.23 -17.32 64.30
CA LYS A 243 20.75 -18.36 63.42
C LYS A 243 21.02 -17.76 62.04
N THR A 244 22.29 -17.72 61.66
CA THR A 244 22.77 -17.42 60.30
C THR A 244 22.33 -18.55 59.35
N GLY A 245 21.05 -18.55 59.00
CA GLY A 245 20.56 -19.25 57.81
C GLY A 245 20.86 -18.40 56.59
N ASN A 246 21.42 -19.00 55.54
CA ASN A 246 21.84 -18.33 54.32
C ASN A 246 20.70 -17.43 53.79
N PHE A 247 20.96 -16.14 53.55
CA PHE A 247 19.95 -15.15 53.13
C PHE A 247 19.12 -15.66 51.93
N PHE A 248 19.80 -16.37 51.03
CA PHE A 248 19.21 -16.99 49.85
C PHE A 248 18.20 -18.09 50.18
N THR A 249 18.56 -19.05 51.05
CA THR A 249 17.66 -20.14 51.46
C THR A 249 16.45 -19.63 52.26
N ARG A 250 16.60 -18.49 52.96
CA ARG A 250 15.51 -17.91 53.75
C ARG A 250 14.48 -17.19 52.88
N ASN A 251 14.89 -16.59 51.77
CA ASN A 251 14.03 -15.69 51.00
C ASN A 251 13.49 -16.29 49.71
N PHE A 252 14.15 -17.31 49.15
CA PHE A 252 13.82 -17.87 47.83
C PHE A 252 13.43 -19.35 47.91
N ILE A 253 14.09 -20.15 48.75
CA ILE A 253 13.80 -21.59 48.82
C ILE A 253 12.73 -21.86 49.89
N PRO A 254 11.64 -22.59 49.59
CA PRO A 254 10.70 -23.07 50.60
C PRO A 254 11.40 -24.02 51.58
N VAL A 255 11.38 -23.71 52.87
CA VAL A 255 12.02 -24.55 53.90
C VAL A 255 11.01 -25.09 54.89
N LYS A 256 11.32 -26.26 55.48
CA LYS A 256 10.46 -26.92 56.47
C LYS A 256 10.31 -26.02 57.71
N GLY A 257 9.12 -25.45 57.91
CA GLY A 257 8.81 -24.49 58.98
C GLY A 257 8.23 -23.16 58.49
N ASP A 258 8.24 -22.90 57.18
CA ASP A 258 7.61 -21.71 56.60
C ASP A 258 6.07 -21.76 56.75
N LYS A 259 5.47 -20.61 57.02
CA LYS A 259 4.00 -20.46 57.05
C LYS A 259 3.46 -20.60 55.63
N GLY A 260 2.23 -21.13 55.45
CA GLY A 260 1.65 -21.40 54.12
C GLY A 260 1.71 -20.21 53.14
N LYS A 261 1.49 -18.98 53.60
CA LYS A 261 1.60 -17.76 52.76
C LYS A 261 3.04 -17.49 52.27
N GLU A 262 4.04 -17.80 53.09
CA GLU A 262 5.45 -17.55 52.77
C GLU A 262 5.98 -18.59 51.77
N VAL A 263 5.52 -19.85 51.89
CA VAL A 263 5.76 -20.90 50.89
C VAL A 263 5.19 -20.48 49.53
N VAL A 264 3.95 -19.98 49.50
CA VAL A 264 3.30 -19.51 48.27
C VAL A 264 4.05 -18.32 47.64
N ARG A 265 4.45 -17.31 48.43
CA ARG A 265 5.23 -16.16 47.94
C ARG A 265 6.53 -16.58 47.26
N LYS A 266 7.27 -17.51 47.88
CA LYS A 266 8.55 -18.02 47.37
C LYS A 266 8.36 -18.80 46.07
N ILE A 267 7.36 -19.69 46.02
CA ILE A 267 7.03 -20.44 44.81
C ILE A 267 6.66 -19.49 43.65
N ILE A 268 5.82 -18.48 43.90
CA ILE A 268 5.46 -17.48 42.87
C ILE A 268 6.70 -16.75 42.35
N PHE A 269 7.61 -16.37 43.24
CA PHE A 269 8.85 -15.68 42.88
C PHE A 269 9.79 -16.57 42.04
N ASP A 270 9.98 -17.83 42.43
CA ASP A 270 10.80 -18.78 41.67
C ASP A 270 10.20 -19.06 40.29
N VAL A 271 8.87 -19.21 40.20
CA VAL A 271 8.17 -19.34 38.92
C VAL A 271 8.37 -18.09 38.05
N ALA A 272 8.27 -16.88 38.63
CA ALA A 272 8.50 -15.64 37.90
C ALA A 272 9.94 -15.53 37.37
N ILE A 273 10.95 -15.97 38.13
CA ILE A 273 12.34 -16.04 37.66
C ILE A 273 12.49 -17.03 36.51
N ILE A 274 11.89 -18.23 36.63
CA ILE A 274 11.95 -19.24 35.58
C ILE A 274 11.31 -18.70 34.30
N VAL A 275 10.13 -18.08 34.39
CA VAL A 275 9.47 -17.45 33.25
C VAL A 275 10.36 -16.35 32.65
N PHE A 276 10.93 -15.47 33.47
CA PHE A 276 11.84 -14.42 33.00
C PHE A 276 13.06 -14.98 32.26
N LEU A 277 13.71 -16.02 32.80
CA LEU A 277 14.88 -16.64 32.18
C LEU A 277 14.51 -17.35 30.87
N VAL A 278 13.40 -18.07 30.83
CA VAL A 278 12.91 -18.73 29.62
C VAL A 278 12.58 -17.70 28.54
N THR A 279 11.86 -16.62 28.88
CA THR A 279 11.56 -15.53 27.95
C THR A 279 12.83 -14.84 27.47
N ALA A 280 13.81 -14.59 28.34
CA ALA A 280 15.09 -13.98 27.95
C ALA A 280 15.88 -14.87 26.97
N ILE A 281 15.91 -16.19 27.20
CA ILE A 281 16.55 -17.16 26.29
C ILE A 281 15.84 -17.16 24.93
N ILE A 282 14.51 -17.17 24.91
CA ILE A 282 13.72 -17.11 23.67
C ILE A 282 14.00 -15.81 22.92
N LEU A 283 14.03 -14.66 23.61
CA LEU A 283 14.32 -13.38 22.99
C LEU A 283 15.75 -13.31 22.42
N ILE A 284 16.75 -13.83 23.13
CA ILE A 284 18.13 -13.92 22.61
C ILE A 284 18.18 -14.79 21.37
N LYS A 285 17.48 -15.94 21.38
CA LYS A 285 17.40 -16.81 20.22
C LYS A 285 16.82 -16.06 19.01
N VAL A 286 15.63 -15.47 19.16
CA VAL A 286 14.89 -14.83 18.06
C VAL A 286 15.54 -13.52 17.58
N MET A 287 16.11 -12.71 18.48
CA MET A 287 16.64 -11.38 18.13
C MET A 287 18.12 -11.36 17.79
N VAL A 288 18.88 -12.43 18.08
CA VAL A 288 20.34 -12.45 17.90
C VAL A 288 20.80 -13.71 17.18
N ILE A 289 20.43 -14.89 17.69
CA ILE A 289 20.97 -16.16 17.18
C ILE A 289 20.38 -16.48 15.81
N ASP A 290 19.05 -16.50 15.68
CA ASP A 290 18.37 -16.84 14.44
C ASP A 290 18.75 -15.87 13.28
N PRO A 291 18.77 -14.53 13.48
CA PRO A 291 19.30 -13.58 12.48
C PRO A 291 20.75 -13.87 12.05
N TYR A 292 21.63 -14.16 13.02
CA TYR A 292 23.03 -14.43 12.74
C TYR A 292 23.20 -15.71 11.92
N LEU A 293 22.55 -16.80 12.33
CA LEU A 293 22.61 -18.08 11.63
C LEU A 293 22.02 -17.99 10.22
N ASN A 294 20.92 -17.26 10.05
CA ASN A 294 20.33 -17.03 8.74
C ASN A 294 21.30 -16.25 7.83
N ASN A 295 21.89 -15.16 8.33
CA ASN A 295 22.83 -14.35 7.56
C ASN A 295 24.12 -15.11 7.18
N GLU A 296 24.64 -15.93 8.10
CA GLU A 296 25.80 -16.79 7.84
C GLU A 296 25.49 -17.81 6.75
N LYS A 297 24.33 -18.49 6.85
CA LYS A 297 23.86 -19.46 5.85
C LYS A 297 23.76 -18.86 4.44
N TYR A 298 23.11 -17.71 4.28
CA TYR A 298 23.01 -17.07 2.96
C TYR A 298 24.35 -16.49 2.48
N ARG A 299 25.25 -16.12 3.38
CA ARG A 299 26.61 -15.71 3.01
C ARG A 299 27.41 -16.88 2.44
N GLU A 300 27.31 -18.05 3.05
CA GLU A 300 27.96 -19.27 2.53
C GLU A 300 27.41 -19.63 1.15
N LEU A 301 26.09 -19.56 0.96
CA LEU A 301 25.48 -19.82 -0.35
C LEU A 301 25.94 -18.82 -1.42
N ARG A 302 26.07 -17.53 -1.09
CA ARG A 302 26.65 -16.51 -2.00
C ARG A 302 28.08 -16.82 -2.41
N ASP A 303 28.86 -17.45 -1.54
CA ASP A 303 30.21 -17.86 -1.88
C ASP A 303 30.22 -19.08 -2.81
N VAL A 304 29.24 -19.99 -2.68
CA VAL A 304 28.99 -21.12 -3.61
C VAL A 304 28.49 -20.63 -4.97
N ALA A 305 27.66 -19.60 -5.00
CA ALA A 305 27.02 -19.09 -6.22
C ALA A 305 27.99 -18.39 -7.19
N LYS A 306 29.23 -18.08 -6.77
CA LYS A 306 30.19 -17.33 -7.57
C LYS A 306 30.82 -18.20 -8.67
N THR A 307 30.76 -17.74 -9.90
CA THR A 307 31.60 -18.27 -10.99
C THR A 307 33.03 -17.73 -10.93
N GLU A 308 34.01 -18.50 -11.45
CA GLU A 308 35.41 -18.03 -11.59
C GLU A 308 35.56 -16.97 -12.72
N ALA A 309 34.68 -17.02 -13.73
CA ALA A 309 34.63 -16.05 -14.82
C ALA A 309 33.22 -15.99 -15.41
N THR A 310 32.73 -14.79 -15.67
CA THR A 310 31.45 -14.57 -16.34
C THR A 310 31.45 -15.20 -17.74
N GLU A 311 30.52 -16.11 -18.00
CA GLU A 311 30.35 -16.74 -19.30
C GLU A 311 29.56 -15.82 -20.23
N VAL A 312 29.97 -15.72 -21.50
CA VAL A 312 29.29 -14.92 -22.52
C VAL A 312 28.83 -15.84 -23.63
N VAL A 313 27.51 -15.99 -23.77
CA VAL A 313 26.88 -16.78 -24.83
C VAL A 313 26.66 -15.88 -26.03
N THR A 314 27.18 -16.26 -27.20
CA THR A 314 27.04 -15.49 -28.44
C THR A 314 26.37 -16.30 -29.54
N ASP A 315 25.66 -15.63 -30.43
CA ASP A 315 25.11 -16.22 -31.66
C ASP A 315 26.25 -16.74 -32.55
N PRO A 316 26.20 -18.01 -33.01
CA PRO A 316 27.29 -18.60 -33.80
C PRO A 316 27.49 -17.96 -35.18
N GLU A 317 26.46 -17.33 -35.76
CA GLU A 317 26.50 -16.75 -37.10
C GLU A 317 26.76 -15.24 -37.09
N SER A 318 26.12 -14.49 -36.18
CA SER A 318 26.22 -13.03 -36.08
C SER A 318 27.29 -12.55 -35.10
N GLY A 319 27.69 -13.39 -34.13
CA GLY A 319 28.59 -13.01 -33.03
C GLY A 319 27.94 -12.08 -31.99
N GLU A 320 26.62 -11.90 -32.04
CA GLU A 320 25.85 -11.09 -31.09
C GLU A 320 25.84 -11.74 -29.71
N VAL A 321 26.01 -10.97 -28.64
CA VAL A 321 25.90 -11.48 -27.26
C VAL A 321 24.44 -11.76 -26.96
N LEU A 322 24.11 -13.02 -26.74
CA LEU A 322 22.76 -13.51 -26.43
C LEU A 322 22.48 -13.53 -24.93
N ALA A 323 23.48 -13.90 -24.13
CA ALA A 323 23.37 -13.95 -22.68
C ALA A 323 24.73 -13.80 -22.00
N THR A 324 24.69 -13.37 -20.75
CA THR A 324 25.83 -13.36 -19.83
C THR A 324 25.44 -14.21 -18.63
N ILE A 325 26.33 -15.04 -18.09
CA ILE A 325 26.04 -15.90 -16.93
C ILE A 325 27.08 -15.62 -15.85
N SER A 326 26.61 -15.10 -14.72
CA SER A 326 27.45 -14.67 -13.59
C SER A 326 27.42 -15.60 -12.37
N HIS A 327 26.60 -16.66 -12.41
CA HIS A 327 26.41 -17.60 -11.30
C HIS A 327 26.81 -19.04 -11.67
N ASP A 328 27.33 -19.79 -10.69
CA ASP A 328 27.55 -21.24 -10.80
C ASP A 328 26.23 -21.99 -10.57
N TRP A 329 25.46 -22.15 -11.65
CA TRP A 329 24.15 -22.80 -11.61
C TRP A 329 24.21 -24.29 -11.29
N ASP A 330 25.29 -24.98 -11.67
CA ASP A 330 25.47 -26.40 -11.34
C ASP A 330 25.63 -26.58 -9.82
N ALA A 331 26.45 -25.75 -9.18
CA ALA A 331 26.62 -25.76 -7.73
C ALA A 331 25.34 -25.35 -6.98
N LEU A 332 24.60 -24.35 -7.49
CA LEU A 332 23.31 -23.96 -6.92
C LEU A 332 22.27 -25.08 -7.03
N LYS A 333 22.18 -25.76 -8.18
CA LYS A 333 21.28 -26.89 -8.39
C LYS A 333 21.67 -28.12 -7.57
N GLU A 334 22.96 -28.32 -7.27
CA GLU A 334 23.41 -29.34 -6.33
C GLU A 334 22.96 -29.03 -4.90
N GLN A 335 22.97 -27.75 -4.49
CA GLN A 335 22.44 -27.33 -3.19
C GLN A 335 20.93 -27.58 -3.10
N ASN A 336 20.17 -27.13 -4.09
CA ASN A 336 18.74 -27.38 -4.20
C ASN A 336 18.29 -27.25 -5.65
N ASP A 337 17.73 -28.33 -6.19
CA ASP A 337 17.24 -28.43 -7.56
C ASP A 337 16.08 -27.47 -7.88
N GLU A 338 15.38 -26.98 -6.86
CA GLU A 338 14.29 -26.01 -6.93
C GLU A 338 14.76 -24.55 -6.93
N ILE A 339 16.07 -24.25 -6.88
CA ILE A 339 16.60 -22.89 -7.11
C ILE A 339 16.48 -22.56 -8.60
N VAL A 340 15.65 -21.58 -8.97
CA VAL A 340 15.34 -21.24 -10.37
C VAL A 340 15.95 -19.92 -10.84
N ALA A 341 16.30 -19.03 -9.91
CA ALA A 341 16.89 -17.73 -10.23
C ALA A 341 17.71 -17.19 -9.04
N TRP A 342 18.38 -16.06 -9.26
CA TRP A 342 19.07 -15.28 -8.24
C TRP A 342 18.60 -13.83 -8.31
N LEU A 343 18.25 -13.24 -7.16
CA LEU A 343 17.70 -11.90 -7.08
C LEU A 343 18.61 -11.00 -6.24
N SER A 344 19.01 -9.86 -6.79
CA SER A 344 19.74 -8.83 -6.04
C SER A 344 19.30 -7.39 -6.36
N LEU A 345 19.39 -6.52 -5.36
CA LEU A 345 19.11 -5.09 -5.48
C LEU A 345 20.27 -4.29 -4.87
N ASP A 346 20.81 -3.36 -5.65
CA ASP A 346 21.87 -2.45 -5.20
C ASP A 346 21.46 -1.63 -3.98
N ASN A 347 22.42 -1.34 -3.10
CA ASN A 347 22.23 -0.60 -1.84
C ASN A 347 21.23 -1.23 -0.85
N THR A 348 20.95 -2.54 -1.00
CA THR A 348 20.11 -3.31 -0.06
C THR A 348 20.83 -4.57 0.41
N VAL A 349 20.21 -5.32 1.34
CA VAL A 349 20.65 -6.67 1.71
C VAL A 349 20.02 -7.76 0.84
N ILE A 350 19.18 -7.39 -0.13
CA ILE A 350 18.52 -8.35 -1.04
C ILE A 350 19.59 -8.89 -1.99
N ASP A 351 19.97 -10.15 -1.74
CA ASP A 351 20.95 -10.91 -2.49
C ASP A 351 20.77 -12.40 -2.14
N TYR A 352 19.77 -13.01 -2.79
CA TYR A 352 19.18 -14.29 -2.40
C TYR A 352 18.88 -15.20 -3.61
N PRO A 353 18.95 -16.55 -3.44
CA PRO A 353 18.37 -17.48 -4.39
C PRO A 353 16.85 -17.35 -4.42
N VAL A 354 16.26 -17.63 -5.58
CA VAL A 354 14.82 -17.69 -5.78
C VAL A 354 14.43 -19.14 -6.03
N LEU A 355 13.50 -19.65 -5.23
CA LEU A 355 13.04 -21.03 -5.32
C LEU A 355 11.66 -21.14 -5.95
N GLN A 356 11.34 -22.28 -6.55
CA GLN A 356 9.99 -22.57 -7.06
C GLN A 356 9.64 -24.03 -6.76
N HIS A 357 8.52 -24.24 -6.05
CA HIS A 357 8.03 -25.58 -5.72
C HIS A 357 6.84 -25.94 -6.63
N GLU A 358 6.88 -27.13 -7.24
CA GLU A 358 5.83 -27.59 -8.17
C GLU A 358 4.47 -27.82 -7.49
N GLY A 359 4.48 -28.11 -6.19
CA GLY A 359 3.27 -28.39 -5.40
C GLY A 359 2.59 -27.18 -4.76
N ASP A 360 3.00 -25.96 -5.11
CA ASP A 360 2.40 -24.74 -4.54
C ASP A 360 1.06 -24.40 -5.23
N ASP A 361 0.10 -23.93 -4.45
CA ASP A 361 -1.26 -23.54 -4.86
C ASP A 361 -1.82 -22.44 -3.92
N ASP A 362 -3.11 -22.10 -4.04
CA ASP A 362 -3.75 -21.10 -3.18
C ASP A 362 -3.68 -21.41 -1.67
N ASP A 363 -3.67 -22.69 -1.29
CA ASP A 363 -3.72 -23.15 0.10
C ASP A 363 -2.33 -23.45 0.67
N SER A 364 -1.33 -23.69 -0.18
CA SER A 364 0.00 -24.15 0.21
C SER A 364 1.12 -23.41 -0.51
N GLN A 365 2.04 -22.85 0.28
CA GLN A 365 3.25 -22.16 -0.19
C GLN A 365 4.47 -22.75 0.54
N TYR A 366 5.20 -23.65 -0.12
CA TYR A 366 6.19 -24.53 0.50
C TYR A 366 7.36 -23.77 1.14
N TYR A 367 7.88 -22.78 0.42
CA TYR A 367 9.03 -21.97 0.84
C TYR A 367 8.67 -20.76 1.71
N LEU A 368 7.38 -20.56 2.01
CA LEU A 368 6.95 -19.54 2.96
C LEU A 368 7.55 -19.78 4.36
N TYR A 369 7.72 -21.03 4.79
CA TYR A 369 8.31 -21.38 6.09
C TYR A 369 9.48 -22.33 5.99
N ARG A 370 10.18 -22.33 4.85
CA ARG A 370 11.37 -23.17 4.62
C ARG A 370 12.51 -22.38 4.00
N ASP A 371 13.72 -22.65 4.49
CA ASP A 371 14.94 -22.16 3.86
C ASP A 371 15.28 -22.97 2.59
N PHE A 372 16.33 -22.57 1.88
CA PHE A 372 16.79 -23.26 0.67
C PHE A 372 17.30 -24.69 0.91
N ASP A 373 17.55 -25.10 2.16
CA ASP A 373 17.86 -26.48 2.53
C ASP A 373 16.60 -27.31 2.81
N LYS A 374 15.41 -26.74 2.55
CA LYS A 374 14.08 -27.33 2.83
C LYS A 374 13.81 -27.53 4.33
N ASN A 375 14.60 -26.89 5.22
CA ASN A 375 14.37 -26.93 6.67
C ASN A 375 13.37 -25.87 7.10
N TYR A 376 12.61 -26.13 8.17
CA TYR A 376 11.71 -25.12 8.74
C TYR A 376 12.50 -23.88 9.16
N SER A 377 12.07 -22.72 8.65
CA SER A 377 12.64 -21.43 8.99
C SER A 377 11.54 -20.37 9.04
N GLY A 378 11.48 -19.61 10.12
CA GLY A 378 10.58 -18.45 10.22
C GLY A 378 10.93 -17.32 9.24
N TYR A 379 12.12 -17.37 8.64
CA TYR A 379 12.56 -16.45 7.58
C TYR A 379 12.05 -16.87 6.20
N GLY A 380 11.68 -18.14 6.02
CA GLY A 380 11.39 -18.71 4.71
C GLY A 380 12.55 -18.58 3.72
N SER A 381 12.19 -18.48 2.44
CA SER A 381 13.08 -18.13 1.33
C SER A 381 12.40 -17.12 0.41
N ILE A 382 13.15 -16.56 -0.54
CA ILE A 382 12.53 -15.87 -1.68
C ILE A 382 12.04 -16.93 -2.65
N PHE A 383 10.77 -16.87 -3.03
CA PHE A 383 10.18 -17.90 -3.90
C PHE A 383 9.26 -17.30 -4.96
N MET A 384 9.18 -17.99 -6.09
CA MET A 384 8.31 -17.65 -7.21
C MET A 384 6.91 -18.23 -6.99
N ASP A 385 5.89 -17.39 -7.14
CA ASP A 385 4.48 -17.75 -7.00
C ASP A 385 4.06 -18.74 -8.09
N TYR A 386 3.25 -19.74 -7.74
CA TYR A 386 2.73 -20.75 -8.67
C TYR A 386 1.90 -20.16 -9.83
N ARG A 387 1.32 -18.95 -9.66
CA ARG A 387 0.63 -18.21 -10.74
C ARG A 387 1.60 -17.70 -11.81
N SER A 388 2.90 -17.76 -11.57
CA SER A 388 3.94 -17.66 -12.61
C SER A 388 4.07 -19.02 -13.33
N ASP A 389 3.02 -19.37 -14.08
CA ASP A 389 2.76 -20.65 -14.75
C ASP A 389 3.89 -21.18 -15.65
N LYS A 390 4.74 -20.30 -16.17
CA LYS A 390 5.89 -20.59 -17.04
C LYS A 390 7.23 -20.32 -16.34
N GLY A 391 7.21 -20.21 -15.00
CA GLY A 391 8.38 -19.91 -14.19
C GLY A 391 9.05 -18.60 -14.61
N ALA A 392 10.37 -18.64 -14.81
CA ALA A 392 11.15 -17.50 -15.28
C ALA A 392 10.76 -16.95 -16.67
N ASN A 393 9.94 -17.68 -17.43
CA ASN A 393 9.43 -17.28 -18.74
C ASN A 393 8.00 -16.71 -18.68
N SER A 394 7.38 -16.59 -17.50
CA SER A 394 6.06 -15.96 -17.35
C SER A 394 6.09 -14.49 -17.77
N LYS A 395 4.94 -13.98 -18.26
CA LYS A 395 4.82 -12.59 -18.72
C LYS A 395 5.02 -11.61 -17.57
N ASN A 396 4.57 -11.99 -16.37
CA ASN A 396 4.89 -11.34 -15.11
C ASN A 396 5.36 -12.41 -14.11
N MET A 397 6.63 -12.35 -13.70
CA MET A 397 7.17 -13.24 -12.68
C MET A 397 6.89 -12.65 -11.30
N ILE A 398 6.20 -13.38 -10.44
CA ILE A 398 5.78 -12.88 -9.12
C ILE A 398 6.63 -13.58 -8.06
N LEU A 399 7.36 -12.79 -7.27
CA LEU A 399 8.20 -13.27 -6.18
C LEU A 399 7.68 -12.80 -4.83
N HIS A 400 7.70 -13.70 -3.86
CA HIS A 400 7.35 -13.43 -2.47
C HIS A 400 8.57 -13.55 -1.57
N GLY A 401 8.57 -12.73 -0.52
CA GLY A 401 9.58 -12.79 0.52
C GLY A 401 9.06 -12.17 1.81
N HIS A 402 9.49 -12.72 2.95
CA HIS A 402 9.11 -12.18 4.26
C HIS A 402 9.64 -10.76 4.48
N HIS A 403 8.94 -10.01 5.31
CA HIS A 403 9.41 -8.75 5.87
C HIS A 403 9.94 -9.02 7.28
N MET A 404 11.25 -9.18 7.41
CA MET A 404 11.86 -9.54 8.70
C MET A 404 12.24 -8.30 9.51
N ASN A 405 12.04 -8.35 10.83
CA ASN A 405 12.35 -7.23 11.75
C ASN A 405 13.85 -6.89 11.84
N ASP A 406 14.72 -7.80 11.42
CA ASP A 406 16.17 -7.58 11.37
C ASP A 406 16.65 -6.94 10.07
N GLY A 407 15.74 -6.63 9.14
CA GLY A 407 16.05 -6.01 7.85
C GLY A 407 16.34 -7.00 6.72
N SER A 408 16.36 -8.31 6.98
CA SER A 408 16.59 -9.33 5.96
C SER A 408 15.37 -9.60 5.07
N MET A 409 15.57 -10.43 4.05
CA MET A 409 14.56 -10.80 3.06
C MET A 409 14.03 -9.56 2.33
N PHE A 410 12.72 -9.41 2.15
CA PHE A 410 12.13 -8.30 1.41
C PHE A 410 11.83 -7.06 2.26
N GLN A 411 12.34 -6.98 3.50
CA GLN A 411 12.16 -5.80 4.35
C GLN A 411 12.61 -4.51 3.63
N ASN A 412 13.72 -4.54 2.89
CA ASN A 412 14.26 -3.36 2.21
C ASN A 412 13.38 -2.83 1.07
N LEU A 413 12.38 -3.59 0.59
CA LEU A 413 11.38 -3.03 -0.35
C LEU A 413 10.59 -1.86 0.28
N MET A 414 10.54 -1.80 1.62
CA MET A 414 9.95 -0.68 2.35
C MET A 414 10.71 0.63 2.21
N TYR A 415 11.98 0.59 1.78
CA TYR A 415 12.79 1.79 1.59
C TYR A 415 12.31 2.61 0.39
N TYR A 416 11.56 2.02 -0.55
CA TYR A 416 10.86 2.79 -1.59
C TYR A 416 9.65 3.59 -1.07
N GLY A 417 9.26 3.42 0.19
CA GLY A 417 8.17 4.17 0.79
C GLY A 417 7.29 3.37 1.74
N LYS A 418 6.97 3.99 2.89
CA LYS A 418 6.03 3.42 3.88
C LYS A 418 4.62 4.00 3.70
N TYR A 419 4.46 5.31 3.89
CA TYR A 419 3.19 6.02 3.76
C TYR A 419 3.10 6.91 2.50
N GLU A 420 4.24 7.15 1.88
CA GLU A 420 4.45 7.88 0.62
C GLU A 420 5.71 7.32 -0.04
N GLY A 421 5.90 7.59 -1.33
CA GLY A 421 7.09 7.15 -2.07
C GLY A 421 8.36 7.84 -1.57
N ASP A 422 9.48 7.11 -1.58
CA ASP A 422 10.82 7.65 -1.32
C ASP A 422 11.57 7.80 -2.64
N LEU A 423 11.56 9.02 -3.17
CA LEU A 423 12.20 9.34 -4.44
C LEU A 423 13.73 9.29 -4.36
N ASP A 424 14.32 9.58 -3.19
CA ASP A 424 15.77 9.59 -3.02
C ASP A 424 16.29 8.14 -3.06
N PHE A 425 15.63 7.23 -2.36
CA PHE A 425 15.98 5.81 -2.42
C PHE A 425 15.77 5.23 -3.84
N TYR A 426 14.66 5.56 -4.51
CA TYR A 426 14.45 5.13 -5.90
C TYR A 426 15.58 5.59 -6.84
N LYS A 427 16.09 6.82 -6.67
CA LYS A 427 17.20 7.35 -7.47
C LYS A 427 18.50 6.59 -7.25
N GLU A 428 18.73 6.06 -6.05
CA GLU A 428 19.90 5.25 -5.72
C GLU A 428 19.76 3.79 -6.16
N THR A 429 18.54 3.26 -6.20
CA THR A 429 18.24 1.87 -6.59
C THR A 429 17.08 1.81 -7.59
N PRO A 430 17.26 2.22 -8.87
CA PRO A 430 16.18 2.23 -9.86
C PRO A 430 15.99 0.90 -10.60
N THR A 431 16.90 -0.07 -10.39
CA THR A 431 16.98 -1.35 -11.11
C THR A 431 17.07 -2.54 -10.17
N ILE A 432 16.69 -3.70 -10.68
CA ILE A 432 16.71 -5.00 -10.01
C ILE A 432 17.50 -5.97 -10.90
N HIS A 433 18.37 -6.77 -10.30
CA HIS A 433 19.06 -7.87 -10.97
C HIS A 433 18.30 -9.17 -10.68
N PHE A 434 17.96 -9.88 -11.75
CA PHE A 434 17.25 -11.16 -11.69
C PHE A 434 17.85 -12.09 -12.73
N ASP A 435 18.72 -12.97 -12.27
CA ASP A 435 19.55 -13.83 -13.10
C ASP A 435 18.99 -15.24 -13.11
N THR A 436 19.01 -15.89 -14.27
CA THR A 436 18.51 -17.26 -14.44
C THR A 436 19.59 -18.13 -15.12
N PRO A 437 19.43 -19.47 -15.14
CA PRO A 437 20.33 -20.34 -15.89
C PRO A 437 20.47 -19.98 -17.37
N GLU A 438 19.45 -19.34 -17.95
CA GLU A 438 19.43 -18.89 -19.34
C GLU A 438 20.17 -17.55 -19.56
N GLY A 439 20.39 -16.76 -18.50
CA GLY A 439 21.17 -15.52 -18.56
C GLY A 439 20.83 -14.51 -17.45
N ASP A 440 21.80 -13.62 -17.23
CA ASP A 440 21.69 -12.47 -16.33
C ASP A 440 20.66 -11.46 -16.84
N GLY A 441 19.88 -10.89 -15.93
CA GLY A 441 18.76 -10.03 -16.26
C GLY A 441 18.74 -8.74 -15.45
N VAL A 442 18.63 -7.59 -16.14
CA VAL A 442 18.36 -6.30 -15.49
C VAL A 442 16.90 -5.90 -15.72
N TYR A 443 16.24 -5.46 -14.66
CA TYR A 443 14.85 -5.01 -14.66
C TYR A 443 14.78 -3.58 -14.13
N LYS A 444 14.11 -2.68 -14.86
CA LYS A 444 13.93 -1.27 -14.48
C LYS A 444 12.61 -1.10 -13.75
N ILE A 445 12.61 -0.45 -12.58
CA ILE A 445 11.40 -0.31 -11.76
C ILE A 445 10.39 0.64 -12.45
N ILE A 446 9.16 0.15 -12.59
CA ILE A 446 8.04 0.84 -13.22
C ILE A 446 6.97 1.29 -12.23
N SER A 447 6.86 0.62 -11.09
CA SER A 447 5.87 0.97 -10.07
C SER A 447 6.28 0.49 -8.68
N VAL A 448 5.94 1.29 -7.68
CA VAL A 448 6.00 0.92 -6.24
C VAL A 448 4.68 1.31 -5.61
N PHE A 449 3.93 0.36 -5.09
CA PHE A 449 2.61 0.64 -4.51
C PHE A 449 2.28 -0.22 -3.29
N LYS A 450 1.21 0.16 -2.60
CA LYS A 450 0.66 -0.58 -1.46
C LYS A 450 -0.70 -1.15 -1.83
N THR A 451 -0.98 -2.35 -1.34
CA THR A 451 -2.27 -3.01 -1.57
C THR A 451 -2.74 -3.75 -0.32
N ASN A 452 -4.05 -3.84 -0.14
CA ASN A 452 -4.68 -4.64 0.91
C ASN A 452 -4.75 -6.11 0.48
N THR A 453 -4.97 -7.03 1.41
CA THR A 453 -5.45 -8.39 1.07
C THR A 453 -6.79 -8.71 1.74
N LEU A 454 -7.25 -7.87 2.67
CA LEU A 454 -8.55 -8.02 3.34
C LEU A 454 -9.65 -7.25 2.59
N GLU A 455 -10.77 -7.92 2.35
CA GLU A 455 -11.96 -7.30 1.73
C GLU A 455 -12.51 -6.13 2.55
N SER A 456 -12.41 -6.21 3.88
CA SER A 456 -12.84 -5.15 4.80
C SER A 456 -12.08 -3.83 4.62
N GLN A 457 -10.97 -3.84 3.89
CA GLN A 457 -10.12 -2.68 3.61
C GLN A 457 -10.33 -2.11 2.21
N GLY A 458 -11.26 -2.67 1.45
CA GLY A 458 -11.59 -2.26 0.10
C GLY A 458 -11.40 -3.35 -0.94
N LYS A 459 -11.76 -3.01 -2.18
CA LYS A 459 -11.59 -3.92 -3.31
C LYS A 459 -10.11 -4.22 -3.54
N PHE A 460 -9.74 -5.49 -3.44
CA PHE A 460 -8.41 -5.98 -3.79
C PHE A 460 -8.14 -5.74 -5.28
N PHE A 461 -6.94 -5.24 -5.57
CA PHE A 461 -6.38 -5.25 -6.90
C PHE A 461 -5.57 -6.53 -7.07
N ASN A 462 -5.97 -7.38 -8.01
CA ASN A 462 -5.26 -8.63 -8.25
C ASN A 462 -3.93 -8.37 -8.98
N TYR A 463 -2.91 -8.02 -8.20
CA TYR A 463 -1.55 -7.83 -8.72
C TYR A 463 -0.83 -9.16 -8.97
N LEU A 464 -1.41 -10.30 -8.54
CA LEU A 464 -0.86 -11.65 -8.64
C LEU A 464 -1.21 -12.33 -9.98
N THR A 465 -1.34 -11.54 -11.05
CA THR A 465 -1.56 -12.04 -12.40
C THR A 465 -0.21 -12.31 -13.09
N GLY A 466 0.10 -13.59 -13.36
CA GLY A 466 1.34 -14.01 -14.03
C GLY A 466 1.23 -14.15 -15.56
N SER A 467 0.03 -14.36 -16.08
CA SER A 467 -0.28 -14.56 -17.50
C SER A 467 -1.47 -13.71 -17.94
N PHE A 468 -1.56 -13.43 -19.24
CA PHE A 468 -2.54 -12.54 -19.84
C PHE A 468 -3.05 -13.15 -21.15
N ASP A 469 -4.35 -13.03 -21.40
CA ASP A 469 -5.02 -13.56 -22.58
C ASP A 469 -4.75 -12.73 -23.84
N SER A 470 -4.33 -11.47 -23.66
CA SER A 470 -4.06 -10.56 -24.77
C SER A 470 -3.16 -9.37 -24.39
N ASP A 471 -2.59 -8.72 -25.40
CA ASP A 471 -1.79 -7.50 -25.24
C ASP A 471 -2.62 -6.36 -24.62
N ALA A 472 -3.91 -6.25 -24.97
CA ALA A 472 -4.82 -5.29 -24.36
C ALA A 472 -4.99 -5.52 -22.85
N GLU A 473 -5.13 -6.78 -22.44
CA GLU A 473 -5.24 -7.14 -21.03
C GLU A 473 -3.96 -6.81 -20.27
N PHE A 474 -2.81 -7.18 -20.82
CA PHE A 474 -1.50 -6.90 -20.24
C PHE A 474 -1.23 -5.40 -20.09
N MET A 475 -1.50 -4.61 -21.13
CA MET A 475 -1.28 -3.16 -21.06
C MET A 475 -2.26 -2.47 -20.09
N ASN A 476 -3.49 -2.98 -19.97
CA ASN A 476 -4.40 -2.50 -18.94
C ASN A 476 -3.93 -2.84 -17.53
N TYR A 477 -3.37 -4.03 -17.30
CA TYR A 477 -2.71 -4.39 -16.05
C TYR A 477 -1.57 -3.41 -15.71
N VAL A 478 -0.67 -3.16 -16.68
CA VAL A 478 0.43 -2.20 -16.51
C VAL A 478 -0.09 -0.81 -16.17
N HIS A 479 -1.13 -0.34 -16.85
CA HIS A 479 -1.76 0.94 -16.53
C HIS A 479 -2.27 0.98 -15.09
N LEU A 480 -3.04 -0.03 -14.66
CA LEU A 480 -3.57 -0.09 -13.30
C LEU A 480 -2.47 -0.20 -12.23
N VAL A 481 -1.34 -0.85 -12.55
CA VAL A 481 -0.13 -0.87 -11.71
C VAL A 481 0.52 0.52 -11.63
N ARG A 482 0.56 1.27 -12.73
CA ARG A 482 1.11 2.64 -12.80
C ARG A 482 0.27 3.64 -12.02
N GLU A 483 -1.05 3.59 -12.17
CA GLU A 483 -1.98 4.48 -11.45
C GLU A 483 -1.90 4.31 -9.92
N ARG A 484 -1.43 3.16 -9.45
CA ARG A 484 -1.19 2.88 -8.02
C ARG A 484 0.20 3.28 -7.54
N SER A 485 1.14 3.51 -8.46
CA SER A 485 2.53 3.79 -8.12
C SER A 485 2.63 5.07 -7.30
N MET A 486 3.34 5.02 -6.18
CA MET A 486 3.70 6.20 -5.40
C MET A 486 4.80 7.04 -6.08
N ILE A 487 5.46 6.49 -7.10
CA ILE A 487 6.57 7.11 -7.83
C ILE A 487 6.29 7.03 -9.33
N ASP A 488 6.29 8.17 -10.00
CA ASP A 488 6.24 8.27 -11.45
C ASP A 488 7.65 8.03 -12.00
N THR A 489 7.81 6.95 -12.78
CA THR A 489 9.12 6.59 -13.35
C THR A 489 9.15 6.83 -14.87
N PRO A 490 10.30 7.23 -15.44
CA PRO A 490 10.42 7.53 -16.87
C PRO A 490 10.58 6.28 -17.75
N VAL A 491 10.51 5.09 -17.16
CA VAL A 491 10.73 3.82 -17.84
C VAL A 491 9.54 3.53 -18.74
N THR A 492 9.74 3.27 -20.03
CA THR A 492 8.62 2.91 -20.92
C THR A 492 8.22 1.45 -20.80
N VAL A 493 6.98 1.07 -21.13
CA VAL A 493 6.50 -0.33 -21.13
C VAL A 493 5.60 -0.55 -22.33
N ASN A 494 5.80 -1.65 -23.06
CA ASN A 494 5.06 -2.04 -24.26
C ASN A 494 4.52 -3.47 -24.15
N GLU A 495 3.61 -3.81 -25.08
CA GLU A 495 2.92 -5.09 -25.15
C GLU A 495 3.84 -6.32 -25.14
N ASP A 496 5.04 -6.22 -25.71
CA ASP A 496 5.99 -7.33 -25.84
C ASP A 496 6.92 -7.48 -24.61
N ASP A 497 6.92 -6.55 -23.65
CA ASP A 497 7.82 -6.55 -22.50
C ASP A 497 7.48 -7.65 -21.47
N GLN A 498 8.45 -8.03 -20.63
CA GLN A 498 8.28 -8.94 -19.50
C GLN A 498 8.40 -8.17 -18.17
N LEU A 499 7.59 -8.55 -17.18
CA LEU A 499 7.58 -7.95 -15.85
C LEU A 499 8.15 -8.87 -14.78
N LEU A 500 8.65 -8.26 -13.71
CA LEU A 500 9.04 -8.86 -12.45
C LEU A 500 8.33 -8.11 -11.32
N THR A 501 7.57 -8.83 -10.50
CA THR A 501 6.80 -8.31 -9.37
C THR A 501 7.35 -8.87 -8.07
N LEU A 502 7.81 -8.02 -7.16
CA LEU A 502 8.24 -8.38 -5.81
C LEU A 502 7.17 -7.99 -4.79
N SER A 503 6.75 -8.92 -3.93
CA SER A 503 5.71 -8.69 -2.93
C SER A 503 6.15 -9.08 -1.52
N THR A 504 5.86 -8.22 -0.55
CA THR A 504 6.12 -8.48 0.86
C THR A 504 5.05 -7.87 1.78
N CYS A 505 4.92 -8.40 3.00
CA CYS A 505 4.06 -7.83 4.04
C CYS A 505 4.44 -6.37 4.35
N SER A 506 3.43 -5.53 4.54
CA SER A 506 3.61 -4.18 5.03
C SER A 506 2.64 -3.93 6.21
N TYR A 507 3.07 -3.09 7.16
CA TYR A 507 2.45 -2.99 8.49
C TYR A 507 1.90 -1.59 8.78
N GLU A 508 1.62 -0.81 7.74
CA GLU A 508 0.88 0.44 7.84
C GLU A 508 -0.58 0.19 8.23
N TYR A 509 -1.15 -0.91 7.71
CA TYR A 509 -2.43 -1.49 8.10
C TYR A 509 -2.27 -3.01 8.24
N SER A 510 -3.22 -3.67 8.91
CA SER A 510 -3.23 -5.13 9.01
C SER A 510 -3.30 -5.76 7.61
N GLU A 511 -2.53 -6.80 7.33
CA GLU A 511 -2.61 -7.54 6.06
C GLU A 511 -2.43 -6.68 4.79
N PHE A 512 -1.56 -5.68 4.85
CA PHE A 512 -1.12 -4.95 3.66
C PHE A 512 0.12 -5.59 3.02
N ARG A 513 0.37 -5.22 1.77
CA ARG A 513 1.55 -5.60 1.00
C ARG A 513 2.19 -4.38 0.37
N THR A 514 3.53 -4.39 0.33
CA THR A 514 4.32 -3.53 -0.57
C THR A 514 4.63 -4.32 -1.82
N VAL A 515 4.34 -3.74 -2.98
CA VAL A 515 4.58 -4.35 -4.28
C VAL A 515 5.49 -3.46 -5.12
N VAL A 516 6.58 -4.03 -5.62
CA VAL A 516 7.50 -3.39 -6.57
C VAL A 516 7.40 -4.12 -7.90
N VAL A 517 7.08 -3.41 -8.97
CA VAL A 517 6.99 -3.98 -10.32
C VAL A 517 8.08 -3.36 -11.18
N ALA A 518 8.83 -4.20 -11.89
CA ALA A 518 9.91 -3.81 -12.78
C ALA A 518 9.77 -4.48 -14.15
N ARG A 519 10.33 -3.84 -15.18
CA ARG A 519 10.26 -4.28 -16.58
C ARG A 519 11.65 -4.71 -17.05
N LYS A 520 11.76 -5.87 -17.70
CA LYS A 520 13.05 -6.39 -18.23
C LYS A 520 13.65 -5.40 -19.23
N VAL A 521 14.95 -5.14 -19.13
CA VAL A 521 15.66 -4.32 -20.12
C VAL A 521 15.60 -5.00 -21.49
N ARG A 522 15.23 -4.24 -22.53
CA ARG A 522 15.10 -4.77 -23.90
C ARG A 522 16.49 -5.03 -24.49
N ALA A 523 16.57 -5.93 -25.46
CA ALA A 523 17.83 -6.18 -26.17
C ALA A 523 18.37 -4.87 -26.80
N GLY A 524 19.62 -4.53 -26.51
CA GLY A 524 20.28 -3.30 -26.96
C GLY A 524 19.87 -2.01 -26.24
N GLU A 525 18.97 -2.07 -25.26
CA GLU A 525 18.63 -0.93 -24.41
C GLU A 525 19.69 -0.72 -23.32
N ASP A 526 20.02 0.54 -23.01
CA ASP A 526 20.88 0.89 -21.88
C ASP A 526 20.26 0.40 -20.56
N THR A 527 21.05 -0.16 -19.65
CA THR A 527 20.55 -0.69 -18.37
C THR A 527 20.21 0.40 -17.36
N SER A 528 20.73 1.62 -17.52
CA SER A 528 20.48 2.74 -16.62
C SER A 528 19.10 3.37 -16.79
N VAL A 529 18.66 4.10 -15.76
CA VAL A 529 17.42 4.87 -15.74
C VAL A 529 17.75 6.36 -15.62
N ASP A 530 17.05 7.19 -16.39
CA ASP A 530 17.15 8.66 -16.29
C ASP A 530 16.38 9.17 -15.06
N VAL A 531 16.92 8.89 -13.88
CA VAL A 531 16.23 9.09 -12.59
C VAL A 531 15.89 10.55 -12.27
N ASP A 532 16.46 11.51 -12.99
CA ASP A 532 16.12 12.94 -12.88
C ASP A 532 14.72 13.26 -13.41
N LYS A 533 14.17 12.38 -14.27
CA LYS A 533 12.78 12.47 -14.75
C LYS A 533 11.77 11.81 -13.82
N ALA A 534 12.22 11.12 -12.77
CA ALA A 534 11.32 10.52 -11.80
C ALA A 534 10.79 11.56 -10.80
N SER A 535 9.53 11.39 -10.40
CA SER A 535 8.87 12.26 -9.42
C SER A 535 7.98 11.45 -8.49
N LEU A 536 7.61 12.03 -7.34
CA LEU A 536 6.54 11.47 -6.53
C LEU A 536 5.22 11.63 -7.26
N ASN A 537 4.42 10.56 -7.30
CA ASN A 537 3.06 10.64 -7.79
C ASN A 537 2.22 11.44 -6.78
N ALA A 538 1.56 12.48 -7.26
CA ALA A 538 0.75 13.36 -6.42
C ALA A 538 -0.62 12.77 -6.06
N ASP A 539 -1.12 11.81 -6.84
CA ASP A 539 -2.45 11.22 -6.68
C ASP A 539 -2.47 9.69 -6.91
N PRO A 540 -1.61 8.91 -6.22
CA PRO A 540 -1.59 7.46 -6.36
C PRO A 540 -2.91 6.83 -5.89
N LEU A 541 -3.38 5.82 -6.63
CA LEU A 541 -4.58 5.07 -6.26
C LEU A 541 -4.30 4.12 -5.07
N TRP A 542 -4.77 4.50 -3.88
CA TRP A 542 -4.70 3.67 -2.67
C TRP A 542 -5.89 2.69 -2.50
N PRO A 543 -5.76 1.65 -1.64
CA PRO A 543 -6.88 0.86 -1.12
C PRO A 543 -7.95 1.71 -0.42
N ASP A 544 -9.20 1.22 -0.39
CA ASP A 544 -10.36 2.03 0.06
C ASP A 544 -10.24 2.52 1.51
N VAL A 545 -9.64 1.72 2.38
CA VAL A 545 -9.42 2.06 3.80
C VAL A 545 -8.66 3.37 3.99
N TYR A 546 -7.81 3.76 3.02
CA TYR A 546 -7.04 4.99 3.06
C TYR A 546 -7.93 6.25 2.99
N TYR A 547 -9.10 6.17 2.36
CA TYR A 547 -9.98 7.32 2.16
C TYR A 547 -11.00 7.53 3.30
N GLY A 548 -10.95 6.75 4.37
CA GLY A 548 -11.67 7.02 5.62
C GLY A 548 -13.19 7.25 5.47
N GLY A 549 -13.85 6.42 4.65
CA GLY A 549 -15.30 6.53 4.36
C GLY A 549 -15.69 7.64 3.39
N ASN A 550 -14.78 8.55 3.02
CA ASN A 550 -15.00 9.57 2.00
C ASN A 550 -14.38 9.13 0.66
N THR A 551 -15.05 8.19 -0.01
CA THR A 551 -14.62 7.65 -1.32
C THR A 551 -14.63 8.68 -2.45
N SER A 552 -15.16 9.90 -2.23
CA SER A 552 -15.15 10.98 -3.23
C SER A 552 -13.74 11.55 -3.48
N ALA A 553 -12.80 11.31 -2.56
CA ALA A 553 -11.39 11.68 -2.70
C ALA A 553 -10.57 10.61 -3.45
N LYS A 554 -11.15 9.45 -3.77
CA LYS A 554 -10.47 8.37 -4.50
C LYS A 554 -10.27 8.77 -5.97
N PRO A 555 -9.05 8.66 -6.53
CA PRO A 555 -8.79 8.93 -7.94
C PRO A 555 -9.69 8.09 -8.84
N LYS A 556 -10.22 8.70 -9.90
CA LYS A 556 -11.00 7.99 -10.92
C LYS A 556 -10.04 7.43 -11.96
N VAL A 557 -9.82 6.12 -11.91
CA VAL A 557 -8.97 5.41 -12.86
C VAL A 557 -9.79 4.90 -14.03
N THR A 558 -9.27 5.10 -15.24
CA THR A 558 -9.84 4.60 -16.49
C THR A 558 -9.11 3.34 -16.96
N THR A 559 -9.42 2.85 -18.15
CA THR A 559 -8.63 1.79 -18.79
C THR A 559 -7.43 2.38 -19.53
N PHE A 560 -6.46 1.52 -19.88
CA PHE A 560 -5.31 1.90 -20.69
C PHE A 560 -5.75 2.56 -21.99
N SER A 561 -6.66 1.94 -22.76
CA SER A 561 -7.07 2.50 -24.05
C SER A 561 -7.79 3.84 -23.92
N GLN A 562 -8.58 4.05 -22.88
CA GLN A 562 -9.23 5.34 -22.64
C GLN A 562 -8.19 6.42 -22.26
N ALA A 563 -7.29 6.12 -21.31
CA ALA A 563 -6.21 7.01 -20.92
C ALA A 563 -5.26 7.34 -22.10
N TYR A 564 -4.99 6.35 -22.95
CA TYR A 564 -4.18 6.52 -24.16
C TYR A 564 -4.88 7.44 -25.18
N LYS A 565 -6.17 7.22 -25.46
CA LYS A 565 -6.97 8.10 -26.34
C LYS A 565 -7.04 9.54 -25.82
N ASP A 566 -7.10 9.70 -24.50
CA ASP A 566 -7.14 11.01 -23.83
C ASP A 566 -5.75 11.69 -23.74
N GLY A 567 -4.68 10.99 -24.11
CA GLY A 567 -3.31 11.50 -24.12
C GLY A 567 -2.68 11.64 -22.73
N SER A 568 -3.19 10.92 -21.72
CA SER A 568 -2.64 10.95 -20.35
C SER A 568 -1.47 9.98 -20.13
N ILE A 569 -1.21 9.07 -21.07
CA ILE A 569 -0.11 8.10 -20.99
C ILE A 569 1.14 8.64 -21.69
N THR A 570 2.21 8.85 -20.92
CA THR A 570 3.52 9.33 -21.41
C THR A 570 4.59 8.24 -21.45
N TRP A 571 4.33 7.07 -20.87
CA TRP A 571 5.28 5.97 -20.69
C TRP A 571 5.06 4.80 -21.66
N TYR A 572 4.14 4.92 -22.63
CA TYR A 572 3.91 3.92 -23.67
C TYR A 572 4.51 4.38 -25.00
N ASP A 573 5.37 3.55 -25.60
CA ASP A 573 6.01 3.82 -26.91
C ASP A 573 5.79 2.70 -27.94
N GLY A 574 4.79 1.84 -27.70
CA GLY A 574 4.46 0.68 -28.53
C GLY A 574 3.61 0.99 -29.77
N LYS A 575 3.11 -0.07 -30.42
CA LYS A 575 2.46 0.03 -31.75
C LYS A 575 1.04 0.60 -31.71
N GLY A 576 0.39 0.60 -30.55
CA GLY A 576 -0.96 1.16 -30.33
C GLY A 576 -2.14 0.35 -30.85
N ASN A 577 -1.90 -0.80 -31.51
CA ASN A 577 -2.95 -1.67 -32.07
C ASN A 577 -3.18 -2.90 -31.18
N LEU A 578 -3.50 -2.68 -29.90
CA LEU A 578 -3.71 -3.75 -28.93
C LEU A 578 -4.99 -4.53 -29.27
N GLN A 579 -4.86 -5.84 -29.48
CA GLN A 579 -5.98 -6.75 -29.69
C GLN A 579 -6.41 -7.37 -28.36
N GLY A 580 -7.68 -7.79 -28.26
CA GLY A 580 -8.22 -8.51 -27.10
C GLY A 580 -9.00 -7.66 -26.10
N LYS A 581 -9.19 -8.18 -24.88
CA LYS A 581 -10.08 -7.61 -23.84
C LYS A 581 -9.28 -6.87 -22.76
N GLU A 582 -9.71 -5.67 -22.38
CA GLU A 582 -9.16 -4.95 -21.22
C GLU A 582 -9.98 -5.28 -19.95
N ARG A 583 -9.35 -6.00 -19.03
CA ARG A 583 -9.94 -6.48 -17.77
C ARG A 583 -9.76 -5.50 -16.64
N MET A 584 -10.74 -5.38 -15.73
CA MET A 584 -10.66 -4.41 -14.62
C MET A 584 -9.81 -4.86 -13.42
N PHE A 585 -9.27 -6.08 -13.44
CA PHE A 585 -8.42 -6.69 -12.38
C PHE A 585 -8.95 -6.46 -10.96
N THR A 586 -10.24 -6.76 -10.78
CA THR A 586 -10.91 -6.65 -9.48
C THR A 586 -11.04 -8.04 -8.85
N LEU A 587 -11.19 -8.11 -7.52
CA LEU A 587 -11.26 -9.34 -6.72
C LEU A 587 -12.19 -10.45 -7.28
N TYR A 588 -13.17 -10.13 -8.14
CA TYR A 588 -14.16 -11.09 -8.63
C TYR A 588 -13.79 -11.85 -9.90
N ASP A 589 -12.53 -11.86 -10.28
CA ASP A 589 -12.08 -12.86 -11.24
C ASP A 589 -11.73 -14.13 -10.48
N PHE A 590 -12.77 -14.83 -10.01
CA PHE A 590 -12.60 -16.16 -9.44
C PHE A 590 -12.50 -17.17 -10.57
N ASP A 591 -11.55 -18.09 -10.38
CA ASP A 591 -11.44 -19.36 -11.07
C ASP A 591 -12.80 -20.01 -11.34
N GLU A 592 -12.91 -20.69 -12.48
CA GLU A 592 -14.12 -21.39 -12.88
C GLU A 592 -14.74 -22.25 -11.74
N PRO A 593 -16.07 -22.39 -11.71
CA PRO A 593 -16.77 -23.01 -10.61
C PRO A 593 -16.65 -24.53 -10.63
N THR A 594 -15.91 -25.12 -9.70
CA THR A 594 -16.16 -26.53 -9.32
C THR A 594 -17.32 -26.59 -8.32
N GLN A 595 -18.53 -26.78 -8.84
CA GLN A 595 -19.76 -27.20 -8.13
C GLN A 595 -19.58 -28.47 -7.27
N PRO A 596 -20.54 -28.89 -6.40
CA PRO A 596 -21.62 -28.14 -5.74
C PRO A 596 -21.61 -28.33 -4.21
N ALA A 597 -22.52 -27.60 -3.55
CA ALA A 597 -22.87 -27.71 -2.14
C ALA A 597 -22.92 -29.17 -1.61
N THR A 598 -22.23 -29.41 -0.50
CA THR A 598 -22.48 -30.57 0.36
C THR A 598 -22.80 -30.09 1.77
N ASN A 599 -24.03 -30.38 2.18
CA ASN A 599 -24.50 -30.31 3.55
C ASN A 599 -23.54 -31.07 4.46
N VAL A 600 -23.11 -30.44 5.55
CA VAL A 600 -22.56 -31.18 6.70
C VAL A 600 -23.68 -31.28 7.73
N GLU A 601 -24.26 -32.47 7.78
CA GLU A 601 -24.98 -33.00 8.94
C GLU A 601 -24.06 -33.02 10.16
N THR A 602 -24.61 -32.68 11.32
CA THR A 602 -24.16 -33.21 12.60
C THR A 602 -25.32 -33.93 13.26
N VAL A 603 -25.22 -35.27 13.33
CA VAL A 603 -26.01 -36.21 14.14
C VAL A 603 -25.35 -36.28 15.52
N GLU A 604 -26.06 -36.21 16.66
CA GLU A 604 -26.60 -37.29 17.52
C GLU A 604 -27.00 -36.58 18.84
N GLU A 605 -27.94 -36.95 19.72
CA GLU A 605 -28.91 -38.04 19.90
C GLU A 605 -29.80 -37.61 21.10
N GLN A 606 -31.11 -37.94 21.12
CA GLN A 606 -31.81 -38.65 22.22
C GLN A 606 -33.34 -38.67 22.05
N GLU A 607 -33.85 -39.91 21.90
CA GLU A 607 -35.15 -40.55 22.24
C GLU A 607 -36.12 -39.80 23.20
N THR A 608 -37.47 -39.90 23.21
CA THR A 608 -38.46 -40.96 22.90
C THR A 608 -39.91 -40.40 22.70
N ASP A 609 -40.72 -41.13 21.91
CA ASP A 609 -42.19 -41.41 22.02
C ASP A 609 -43.30 -40.52 21.41
N PRO A 610 -44.47 -41.11 20.98
CA PRO A 610 -45.13 -40.81 19.69
C PRO A 610 -46.58 -40.26 19.81
N PRO A 611 -47.44 -40.33 18.77
CA PRO A 611 -47.91 -39.19 17.98
C PRO A 611 -49.34 -38.72 18.34
N ALA A 612 -49.68 -37.46 17.99
CA ALA A 612 -50.88 -37.10 17.22
C ALA A 612 -51.16 -35.59 17.29
N THR A 613 -51.15 -34.94 16.12
CA THR A 613 -52.30 -34.28 15.46
C THR A 613 -51.78 -33.05 14.70
N GLU A 614 -51.83 -33.13 13.38
CA GLU A 614 -51.45 -32.07 12.45
C GLU A 614 -52.24 -30.78 12.69
N ALA A 615 -51.52 -29.68 12.90
CA ALA A 615 -52.01 -28.33 12.61
C ALA A 615 -51.42 -27.91 11.24
N PRO A 616 -52.15 -27.16 10.40
CA PRO A 616 -51.67 -26.76 9.08
C PRO A 616 -50.44 -25.84 9.20
N PRO A 617 -49.44 -25.93 8.29
CA PRO A 617 -48.30 -25.04 8.32
C PRO A 617 -48.74 -23.61 7.96
N GLU A 618 -48.38 -22.64 8.81
CA GLU A 618 -48.38 -21.23 8.43
C GLU A 618 -47.45 -21.02 7.22
N PRO A 619 -47.77 -20.10 6.30
CA PRO A 619 -46.94 -19.84 5.14
C PRO A 619 -45.54 -19.37 5.59
N ALA A 620 -44.52 -20.07 5.09
CA ALA A 620 -43.12 -19.71 5.30
C ALA A 620 -42.91 -18.25 4.88
N THR A 621 -42.46 -17.43 5.82
CA THR A 621 -42.01 -16.07 5.54
C THR A 621 -40.71 -16.19 4.77
N GLU A 622 -40.70 -15.85 3.48
CA GLU A 622 -39.49 -15.86 2.64
C GLU A 622 -38.41 -14.99 3.29
N ALA A 623 -37.17 -15.50 3.30
CA ALA A 623 -36.01 -14.73 3.75
C ALA A 623 -35.93 -13.40 2.96
N PRO A 624 -35.52 -12.28 3.60
CA PRO A 624 -35.46 -10.99 2.91
C PRO A 624 -34.54 -11.05 1.70
N ALA A 625 -35.02 -10.58 0.55
CA ALA A 625 -34.25 -10.53 -0.70
C ALA A 625 -33.03 -9.62 -0.55
N ILE A 626 -31.86 -10.12 -0.95
CA ILE A 626 -30.61 -9.37 -0.97
C ILE A 626 -30.60 -8.55 -2.27
N LEU A 627 -30.56 -7.23 -2.14
CA LEU A 627 -30.60 -6.29 -3.27
C LEU A 627 -29.17 -5.98 -3.74
N ASP A 628 -29.00 -5.73 -5.05
CA ASP A 628 -27.74 -5.24 -5.58
C ASP A 628 -27.45 -3.81 -5.10
N GLU A 629 -26.21 -3.57 -4.70
CA GLU A 629 -25.63 -2.26 -4.39
C GLU A 629 -24.81 -1.70 -5.57
N SER A 630 -24.25 -2.58 -6.40
CA SER A 630 -23.58 -2.19 -7.65
C SER A 630 -23.38 -3.41 -8.56
N VAL A 631 -23.18 -3.15 -9.85
CA VAL A 631 -22.76 -4.15 -10.84
C VAL A 631 -21.60 -3.62 -11.68
N MET A 632 -20.72 -4.50 -12.11
CA MET A 632 -19.67 -4.21 -13.10
C MET A 632 -19.59 -5.34 -14.12
N PHE A 633 -18.94 -5.09 -15.26
CA PHE A 633 -18.50 -6.16 -16.14
C PHE A 633 -17.12 -6.65 -15.70
N ASP A 634 -16.83 -7.91 -16.02
CA ASP A 634 -15.50 -8.50 -16.04
C ASP A 634 -14.51 -7.67 -16.88
N TYR A 635 -14.98 -7.12 -18.01
CA TYR A 635 -14.20 -6.29 -18.92
C TYR A 635 -14.81 -4.89 -19.14
N SER A 636 -13.96 -3.88 -19.12
CA SER A 636 -14.34 -2.47 -19.39
C SER A 636 -14.21 -2.11 -20.87
N GLN A 637 -13.38 -2.83 -21.62
CA GLN A 637 -13.26 -2.69 -23.07
C GLN A 637 -12.94 -4.05 -23.71
N MET A 638 -13.35 -4.24 -24.96
CA MET A 638 -13.07 -5.43 -25.74
C MET A 638 -12.88 -5.09 -27.21
N THR A 639 -11.77 -5.56 -27.79
CA THR A 639 -11.48 -5.48 -29.22
C THR A 639 -11.81 -6.81 -29.90
N MET A 640 -12.66 -6.79 -30.94
CA MET A 640 -13.18 -7.96 -31.64
C MET A 640 -13.01 -7.84 -33.15
N ASN A 641 -12.89 -8.96 -33.87
CA ASN A 641 -13.05 -8.95 -35.32
C ASN A 641 -14.54 -8.98 -35.71
N GLY A 642 -14.87 -8.41 -36.88
CA GLY A 642 -16.24 -8.49 -37.41
C GLY A 642 -16.67 -9.95 -37.63
N GLY A 643 -17.81 -10.32 -37.03
CA GLY A 643 -18.34 -11.67 -37.01
C GLY A 643 -18.06 -12.45 -35.71
N ASP A 644 -17.19 -11.94 -34.84
CA ASP A 644 -16.92 -12.57 -33.55
C ASP A 644 -18.12 -12.45 -32.60
N GLU A 645 -18.27 -13.45 -31.73
CA GLU A 645 -19.23 -13.46 -30.63
C GLU A 645 -18.51 -13.68 -29.31
N GLU A 646 -18.83 -12.86 -28.31
CA GLU A 646 -18.22 -12.89 -26.99
C GLU A 646 -19.25 -12.62 -25.90
N THR A 647 -19.04 -13.13 -24.68
CA THR A 647 -19.97 -12.89 -23.56
C THR A 647 -19.37 -11.92 -22.54
N LEU A 648 -20.15 -10.92 -22.13
CA LEU A 648 -19.85 -10.04 -21.00
C LEU A 648 -20.48 -10.60 -19.71
N THR A 649 -19.66 -10.86 -18.71
CA THR A 649 -20.12 -11.38 -17.42
C THR A 649 -20.41 -10.23 -16.46
N ILE A 650 -21.54 -10.30 -15.76
CA ILE A 650 -21.87 -9.32 -14.72
C ILE A 650 -21.35 -9.81 -13.37
N LEU A 651 -20.54 -8.97 -12.74
CA LEU A 651 -20.06 -9.11 -11.38
C LEU A 651 -21.01 -8.38 -10.43
N TRP A 652 -21.65 -9.12 -9.53
CA TRP A 652 -22.69 -8.61 -8.62
C TRP A 652 -22.11 -8.20 -7.27
N ASN A 653 -22.53 -7.07 -6.73
CA ASN A 653 -22.23 -6.70 -5.35
C ASN A 653 -23.53 -6.38 -4.59
N PRO A 654 -23.86 -7.12 -3.52
CA PRO A 654 -23.18 -8.31 -3.04
C PRO A 654 -23.37 -9.51 -3.99
N GLN A 655 -22.45 -10.49 -3.98
CA GLN A 655 -22.44 -11.59 -4.95
C GLN A 655 -23.70 -12.49 -4.87
N ASP A 656 -24.27 -12.59 -3.67
CA ASP A 656 -25.49 -13.32 -3.33
C ASP A 656 -26.78 -12.50 -3.59
N THR A 657 -26.70 -11.42 -4.36
CA THR A 657 -27.86 -10.67 -4.86
C THR A 657 -28.91 -11.63 -5.40
N SER A 658 -30.14 -11.51 -4.87
CA SER A 658 -31.24 -12.43 -5.17
C SER A 658 -31.89 -12.15 -6.54
N ASP A 659 -32.06 -10.88 -6.93
CA ASP A 659 -32.63 -10.48 -8.22
C ASP A 659 -31.53 -10.17 -9.23
N LYS A 660 -31.25 -11.12 -10.14
CA LYS A 660 -30.23 -10.98 -11.19
C LYS A 660 -30.80 -10.50 -12.55
N SER A 661 -31.94 -9.79 -12.53
CA SER A 661 -32.56 -9.27 -13.75
C SER A 661 -31.80 -8.06 -14.32
N ILE A 662 -31.60 -8.07 -15.64
CA ILE A 662 -30.80 -7.07 -16.36
C ILE A 662 -31.51 -6.59 -17.61
N THR A 663 -31.48 -5.28 -17.82
CA THR A 663 -31.83 -4.64 -19.09
C THR A 663 -30.55 -4.27 -19.85
N TRP A 664 -30.37 -4.83 -21.03
CA TRP A 664 -29.20 -4.60 -21.89
C TRP A 664 -29.48 -3.53 -22.94
N SER A 665 -28.47 -2.74 -23.30
CA SER A 665 -28.52 -1.79 -24.41
C SER A 665 -27.16 -1.61 -25.08
N THR A 666 -27.16 -1.20 -26.34
CA THR A 666 -25.96 -0.83 -27.13
C THR A 666 -26.11 0.60 -27.64
N SER A 667 -25.03 1.38 -27.62
CA SER A 667 -25.03 2.72 -28.21
C SER A 667 -25.01 2.70 -29.75
N ASN A 668 -24.56 1.60 -30.38
CA ASN A 668 -24.46 1.48 -31.82
C ASN A 668 -24.62 0.02 -32.30
N ALA A 669 -25.85 -0.36 -32.60
CA ALA A 669 -26.18 -1.71 -33.09
C ALA A 669 -25.59 -2.06 -34.47
N ASN A 670 -25.16 -1.07 -35.27
CA ASN A 670 -24.47 -1.35 -36.54
C ASN A 670 -23.03 -1.82 -36.32
N VAL A 671 -22.43 -1.50 -35.18
CA VAL A 671 -21.08 -1.94 -34.80
C VAL A 671 -21.16 -3.20 -33.96
N ALA A 672 -21.94 -3.20 -32.87
CA ALA A 672 -22.11 -4.37 -32.02
C ALA A 672 -23.52 -4.45 -31.42
N THR A 673 -24.09 -5.65 -31.42
CA THR A 673 -25.37 -5.96 -30.77
C THR A 673 -25.15 -6.75 -29.49
N ILE A 674 -26.12 -6.70 -28.57
CA ILE A 674 -26.11 -7.45 -27.31
C ILE A 674 -27.40 -8.23 -27.16
N ALA A 675 -27.30 -9.54 -26.89
CA ALA A 675 -28.42 -10.43 -26.66
C ALA A 675 -28.65 -10.68 -25.16
N ALA A 676 -29.73 -11.40 -24.83
CA ALA A 676 -29.98 -11.85 -23.47
C ALA A 676 -28.81 -12.73 -22.97
N GLY A 677 -28.45 -12.59 -21.70
CA GLY A 677 -27.32 -13.32 -21.11
C GLY A 677 -25.93 -12.70 -21.38
N GLY A 678 -25.86 -11.52 -22.03
CA GLY A 678 -24.60 -10.79 -22.17
C GLY A 678 -23.79 -11.12 -23.43
N VAL A 679 -24.36 -11.85 -24.39
CA VAL A 679 -23.68 -12.21 -25.65
C VAL A 679 -23.62 -11.01 -26.61
N VAL A 680 -22.42 -10.49 -26.83
CA VAL A 680 -22.07 -9.43 -27.78
C VAL A 680 -21.73 -10.07 -29.14
N THR A 681 -22.31 -9.55 -30.22
CA THR A 681 -21.95 -9.91 -31.60
C THR A 681 -21.36 -8.70 -32.32
N ALA A 682 -20.15 -8.84 -32.85
CA ALA A 682 -19.45 -7.80 -33.62
C ALA A 682 -19.87 -7.81 -35.10
N HIS A 683 -20.16 -6.64 -35.67
CA HIS A 683 -20.68 -6.50 -37.04
C HIS A 683 -19.74 -5.73 -37.96
N ASN A 684 -19.69 -4.40 -37.81
CA ASN A 684 -18.94 -3.50 -38.69
C ASN A 684 -17.87 -2.74 -37.91
N PRO A 685 -16.80 -2.29 -38.58
CA PRO A 685 -15.78 -1.46 -37.97
C PRO A 685 -16.33 -0.27 -37.19
N GLY A 686 -15.74 -0.02 -36.03
CA GLY A 686 -16.06 1.14 -35.20
C GLY A 686 -16.23 0.80 -33.73
N THR A 687 -16.91 1.68 -33.00
CA THR A 687 -17.06 1.57 -31.54
C THR A 687 -18.53 1.56 -31.13
N ALA A 688 -18.88 0.70 -30.17
CA ALA A 688 -20.17 0.65 -29.51
C ALA A 688 -20.01 0.52 -27.99
N LYS A 689 -20.88 1.16 -27.21
CA LYS A 689 -20.90 1.02 -25.74
C LYS A 689 -22.05 0.11 -25.35
N ILE A 690 -21.74 -1.02 -24.72
CA ILE A 690 -22.73 -1.93 -24.13
C ILE A 690 -23.01 -1.50 -22.69
N THR A 691 -24.28 -1.49 -22.31
CA THR A 691 -24.74 -1.07 -20.98
C THR A 691 -25.72 -2.10 -20.42
N ALA A 692 -25.45 -2.60 -19.21
CA ALA A 692 -26.36 -3.42 -18.42
C ALA A 692 -26.91 -2.58 -17.26
N THR A 693 -28.24 -2.55 -17.12
CA THR A 693 -28.93 -1.85 -16.03
C THR A 693 -29.72 -2.84 -15.19
N THR A 694 -29.46 -2.87 -13.88
CA THR A 694 -30.21 -3.68 -12.92
C THR A 694 -31.59 -3.09 -12.65
N ARG A 695 -32.48 -3.87 -12.02
CA ARG A 695 -33.80 -3.38 -11.58
C ARG A 695 -33.70 -2.20 -10.60
N GLN A 696 -32.65 -2.15 -9.79
CA GLN A 696 -32.39 -1.08 -8.83
C GLN A 696 -31.78 0.17 -9.47
N GLY A 697 -31.46 0.10 -10.77
CA GLY A 697 -30.92 1.22 -11.54
C GLY A 697 -29.39 1.32 -11.51
N HIS A 698 -28.69 0.32 -10.97
CA HIS A 698 -27.23 0.25 -11.08
C HIS A 698 -26.81 -0.13 -12.49
N VAL A 699 -25.67 0.40 -12.93
CA VAL A 699 -25.25 0.34 -14.34
C VAL A 699 -23.81 -0.18 -14.47
N ALA A 700 -23.62 -1.17 -15.34
CA ALA A 700 -22.32 -1.62 -15.82
C ALA A 700 -22.15 -1.26 -17.30
N THR A 701 -20.93 -0.90 -17.73
CA THR A 701 -20.67 -0.51 -19.12
C THR A 701 -19.36 -1.07 -19.66
N CYS A 702 -19.34 -1.50 -20.92
CA CYS A 702 -18.15 -1.98 -21.65
C CYS A 702 -18.09 -1.31 -23.03
N GLU A 703 -16.92 -0.87 -23.46
CA GLU A 703 -16.67 -0.35 -24.81
C GLU A 703 -16.22 -1.49 -25.75
N ILE A 704 -16.95 -1.72 -26.83
CA ILE A 704 -16.64 -2.70 -27.87
C ILE A 704 -16.03 -1.98 -29.05
N VAL A 705 -14.81 -2.37 -29.41
CA VAL A 705 -14.08 -1.89 -30.60
C VAL A 705 -14.05 -3.03 -31.61
N VAL A 706 -14.58 -2.81 -32.81
CA VAL A 706 -14.63 -3.83 -33.87
C VAL A 706 -13.65 -3.45 -34.97
N HIS A 707 -12.76 -4.39 -35.32
CA HIS A 707 -11.86 -4.32 -36.47
C HIS A 707 -12.24 -5.36 -37.52
N VAL A 708 -11.99 -5.06 -38.79
CA VAL A 708 -12.21 -5.99 -39.89
C VAL A 708 -11.04 -5.86 -40.88
N PRO A 709 -9.95 -6.62 -40.70
CA PRO A 709 -8.78 -6.48 -41.56
C PRO A 709 -9.07 -6.90 -43.00
N LEU A 710 -8.51 -6.17 -43.97
CA LEU A 710 -8.63 -6.49 -45.39
C LEU A 710 -7.81 -7.74 -45.70
N GLN A 711 -8.47 -8.78 -46.20
CA GLN A 711 -7.79 -10.04 -46.53
C GLN A 711 -7.39 -10.11 -48.00
N SER A 712 -8.26 -9.66 -48.91
CA SER A 712 -7.96 -9.63 -50.34
C SER A 712 -8.78 -8.62 -51.11
N VAL A 713 -8.25 -8.22 -52.26
CA VAL A 713 -8.94 -7.41 -53.27
C VAL A 713 -8.97 -8.17 -54.59
N SER A 714 -10.08 -8.05 -55.33
CA SER A 714 -10.27 -8.64 -56.65
C SER A 714 -10.82 -7.60 -57.62
N ILE A 715 -10.65 -7.82 -58.92
CA ILE A 715 -11.19 -6.96 -59.98
C ILE A 715 -12.09 -7.76 -60.90
N ASN A 716 -13.21 -7.19 -61.33
CA ASN A 716 -14.22 -7.86 -62.16
C ASN A 716 -13.72 -8.32 -63.54
N SER A 717 -12.60 -7.79 -64.04
CA SER A 717 -12.03 -8.16 -65.33
C SER A 717 -10.52 -7.97 -65.34
N ALA A 718 -9.76 -9.03 -65.63
CA ALA A 718 -8.30 -8.96 -65.75
C ALA A 718 -7.84 -8.34 -67.09
N ALA A 719 -8.70 -8.35 -68.12
CA ALA A 719 -8.46 -7.67 -69.38
C ALA A 719 -9.77 -7.22 -70.03
N ILE A 720 -9.74 -6.09 -70.73
CA ILE A 720 -10.84 -5.56 -71.54
C ILE A 720 -10.31 -5.04 -72.88
N THR A 721 -11.11 -5.18 -73.94
CA THR A 721 -10.82 -4.61 -75.27
C THR A 721 -11.88 -3.59 -75.62
N LEU A 722 -11.46 -2.38 -76.01
CA LEU A 722 -12.32 -1.23 -76.29
C LEU A 722 -11.94 -0.60 -77.65
N ASN A 723 -12.87 0.10 -78.30
CA ASN A 723 -12.51 1.01 -79.38
C ASN A 723 -12.29 2.42 -78.82
N ILE A 724 -11.56 3.27 -79.54
CA ILE A 724 -11.34 4.66 -79.13
C ILE A 724 -12.69 5.36 -78.90
N GLY A 725 -12.86 5.98 -77.74
CA GLY A 725 -14.10 6.63 -77.29
C GLY A 725 -15.02 5.75 -76.45
N ASP A 726 -14.85 4.43 -76.47
CA ASP A 726 -15.64 3.51 -75.63
C ASP A 726 -15.26 3.65 -74.14
N THR A 727 -16.20 3.28 -73.28
CA THR A 727 -16.00 3.25 -71.83
C THR A 727 -16.33 1.88 -71.26
N SER A 728 -15.70 1.53 -70.14
CA SER A 728 -16.01 0.31 -69.40
C SER A 728 -15.85 0.52 -67.90
N GLN A 729 -16.74 -0.07 -67.12
CA GLN A 729 -16.71 0.04 -65.67
C GLN A 729 -15.89 -1.10 -65.06
N LEU A 730 -14.76 -0.76 -64.45
CA LEU A 730 -14.05 -1.68 -63.57
C LEU A 730 -14.63 -1.56 -62.16
N LYS A 731 -14.77 -2.70 -61.49
CA LYS A 731 -15.22 -2.80 -60.11
C LYS A 731 -14.20 -3.63 -59.35
N ALA A 732 -13.58 -3.00 -58.35
CA ALA A 732 -12.78 -3.70 -57.36
C ALA A 732 -13.71 -4.17 -56.21
N SER A 733 -13.55 -5.41 -55.78
CA SER A 733 -14.32 -6.03 -54.70
C SER A 733 -13.38 -6.43 -53.58
N LEU A 734 -13.70 -6.02 -52.36
CA LEU A 734 -12.94 -6.27 -51.14
C LEU A 734 -13.48 -7.52 -50.43
N THR A 735 -12.59 -8.28 -49.83
CA THR A 735 -12.95 -9.42 -48.96
C THR A 735 -12.21 -9.28 -47.63
N PRO A 736 -12.93 -9.23 -46.50
CA PRO A 736 -14.38 -9.02 -46.40
C PRO A 736 -14.82 -7.62 -46.90
N VAL A 737 -16.10 -7.44 -47.23
CA VAL A 737 -16.61 -6.20 -47.87
C VAL A 737 -16.64 -5.00 -46.90
N ASN A 738 -16.81 -5.27 -45.62
CA ASN A 738 -16.92 -4.31 -44.52
C ASN A 738 -15.56 -4.10 -43.82
N THR A 739 -14.47 -4.19 -44.56
CA THR A 739 -13.12 -4.00 -44.01
C THR A 739 -12.85 -2.56 -43.55
N ASP A 740 -11.93 -2.41 -42.59
CA ASP A 740 -11.34 -1.14 -42.15
C ASP A 740 -10.72 -0.35 -43.34
N ASP A 741 -10.01 -1.06 -44.23
CA ASP A 741 -9.34 -0.48 -45.40
C ASP A 741 -10.24 -0.51 -46.64
N ASN A 742 -11.18 0.43 -46.72
CA ASN A 742 -12.18 0.48 -47.80
C ASN A 742 -11.94 1.55 -48.88
N GLN A 743 -10.87 2.33 -48.78
CA GLN A 743 -10.57 3.41 -49.71
C GLN A 743 -9.78 2.89 -50.92
N ILE A 744 -10.45 2.77 -52.07
CA ILE A 744 -9.85 2.26 -53.31
C ILE A 744 -9.33 3.43 -54.15
N SER A 745 -8.05 3.38 -54.51
CA SER A 745 -7.42 4.31 -55.44
C SER A 745 -7.22 3.67 -56.81
N TRP A 746 -7.48 4.42 -57.88
CA TRP A 746 -7.35 3.94 -59.26
C TRP A 746 -6.28 4.71 -60.02
N THR A 747 -5.46 4.00 -60.78
CA THR A 747 -4.40 4.59 -61.62
C THR A 747 -4.34 3.92 -62.99
N SER A 748 -3.81 4.63 -63.99
CA SER A 748 -3.48 4.08 -65.31
C SER A 748 -2.03 4.38 -65.61
N ASN A 749 -1.27 3.37 -66.05
CA ASN A 749 0.12 3.56 -66.42
C ASN A 749 0.29 4.30 -67.77
N ASN A 750 -0.79 4.43 -68.57
CA ASN A 750 -0.75 5.10 -69.86
C ASN A 750 -2.09 5.80 -70.15
N VAL A 751 -2.21 7.03 -69.64
CA VAL A 751 -3.40 7.88 -69.80
C VAL A 751 -3.70 8.25 -71.26
N GLY A 752 -2.69 8.22 -72.15
CA GLY A 752 -2.89 8.45 -73.58
C GLY A 752 -3.60 7.29 -74.30
N VAL A 753 -3.60 6.10 -73.71
CA VAL A 753 -4.34 4.93 -74.21
C VAL A 753 -5.66 4.78 -73.47
N ALA A 754 -5.65 4.82 -72.14
CA ALA A 754 -6.87 4.74 -71.34
C ALA A 754 -6.76 5.54 -70.03
N THR A 755 -7.78 6.34 -69.71
CA THR A 755 -7.93 7.02 -68.42
C THR A 755 -8.91 6.29 -67.52
N VAL A 756 -8.76 6.41 -66.20
CA VAL A 756 -9.68 5.84 -65.20
C VAL A 756 -10.10 6.91 -64.21
N THR A 757 -11.39 6.93 -63.82
CA THR A 757 -11.89 7.83 -62.78
C THR A 757 -11.69 7.24 -61.38
N GLN A 758 -11.92 8.03 -60.32
CA GLN A 758 -11.89 7.55 -58.94
C GLN A 758 -12.92 6.43 -58.65
N ASN A 759 -13.97 6.33 -59.47
CA ASN A 759 -14.99 5.27 -59.36
C ASN A 759 -14.71 4.07 -60.27
N GLY A 760 -13.54 3.99 -60.91
CA GLY A 760 -13.16 2.86 -61.78
C GLY A 760 -13.72 2.90 -63.20
N LEU A 761 -14.27 4.03 -63.66
CA LEU A 761 -14.75 4.15 -65.05
C LEU A 761 -13.56 4.39 -65.98
N VAL A 762 -13.29 3.42 -66.85
CA VAL A 762 -12.22 3.47 -67.86
C VAL A 762 -12.76 4.10 -69.14
N THR A 763 -12.00 5.03 -69.74
CA THR A 763 -12.28 5.65 -71.04
C THR A 763 -11.11 5.43 -71.99
N ALA A 764 -11.36 4.84 -73.16
CA ALA A 764 -10.35 4.61 -74.18
C ALA A 764 -10.04 5.89 -74.96
N GLN A 765 -8.79 6.35 -74.92
CA GLN A 765 -8.33 7.60 -75.55
C GLN A 765 -7.53 7.39 -76.84
N GLY A 766 -6.74 6.33 -76.93
CA GLY A 766 -5.83 6.09 -78.05
C GLY A 766 -5.49 4.62 -78.21
N ALA A 767 -5.18 4.19 -79.44
CA ALA A 767 -4.85 2.80 -79.73
C ALA A 767 -3.59 2.34 -78.97
N GLY A 768 -3.61 1.13 -78.42
CA GLY A 768 -2.49 0.57 -77.66
C GLY A 768 -2.94 -0.27 -76.48
N SER A 769 -2.05 -0.45 -75.50
CA SER A 769 -2.34 -1.17 -74.26
C SER A 769 -2.00 -0.30 -73.04
N ALA A 770 -2.89 -0.29 -72.05
CA ALA A 770 -2.70 0.35 -70.75
C ALA A 770 -3.03 -0.65 -69.63
N LYS A 771 -2.33 -0.53 -68.50
CA LYS A 771 -2.63 -1.25 -67.26
C LYS A 771 -3.33 -0.28 -66.31
N VAL A 772 -4.57 -0.60 -65.97
CA VAL A 772 -5.35 0.11 -64.96
C VAL A 772 -5.26 -0.65 -63.64
N THR A 773 -4.80 -0.01 -62.57
CA THR A 773 -4.55 -0.63 -61.26
C THR A 773 -5.48 -0.04 -60.21
N ALA A 774 -6.08 -0.90 -59.39
CA ALA A 774 -6.77 -0.53 -58.16
C ALA A 774 -5.89 -0.91 -56.96
N THR A 775 -5.67 0.04 -56.04
CA THR A 775 -4.84 -0.13 -54.85
C THR A 775 -5.65 0.23 -53.60
N VAL A 776 -5.61 -0.64 -52.59
CA VAL A 776 -6.35 -0.52 -51.31
C VAL A 776 -5.61 -1.29 -50.21
N GLY A 777 -5.40 -0.69 -49.03
CA GLY A 777 -4.74 -1.36 -47.90
C GLY A 777 -3.35 -1.96 -48.22
N GLY A 778 -2.61 -1.35 -49.16
CA GLY A 778 -1.33 -1.89 -49.65
C GLY A 778 -1.43 -3.07 -50.63
N LEU A 779 -2.63 -3.60 -50.89
CA LEU A 779 -2.87 -4.63 -51.89
C LEU A 779 -3.21 -4.01 -53.26
N GLU A 780 -2.80 -4.68 -54.34
CA GLU A 780 -3.02 -4.22 -55.71
C GLU A 780 -3.66 -5.29 -56.61
N VAL A 781 -4.62 -4.87 -57.44
CA VAL A 781 -5.13 -5.66 -58.57
C VAL A 781 -5.19 -4.80 -59.83
N SER A 782 -5.12 -5.45 -60.99
CA SER A 782 -5.04 -4.71 -62.25
C SER A 782 -5.80 -5.34 -63.40
N CYS A 783 -6.23 -4.50 -64.34
CA CYS A 783 -6.84 -4.85 -65.61
C CYS A 783 -5.97 -4.35 -66.78
N VAL A 784 -5.74 -5.21 -67.77
CA VAL A 784 -5.13 -4.82 -69.04
C VAL A 784 -6.20 -4.31 -70.00
N VAL A 785 -6.10 -3.03 -70.37
CA VAL A 785 -6.99 -2.37 -71.33
C VAL A 785 -6.32 -2.34 -72.69
N THR A 786 -6.90 -3.01 -73.68
CA THR A 786 -6.45 -2.96 -75.08
C THR A 786 -7.40 -2.10 -75.88
N VAL A 787 -6.88 -1.08 -76.55
CA VAL A 787 -7.67 -0.16 -77.37
C VAL A 787 -7.36 -0.39 -78.84
N ASN A 788 -8.38 -0.76 -79.61
CA ASN A 788 -8.25 -1.00 -81.04
C ASN A 788 -8.02 0.32 -81.80
N PRO A 789 -7.22 0.32 -82.86
CA PRO A 789 -7.17 1.44 -83.81
C PRO A 789 -8.53 1.64 -84.47
N GLN A 790 -8.90 2.89 -84.75
CA GLN A 790 -10.06 3.21 -85.57
C GLN A 790 -9.84 2.62 -86.98
N PRO A 791 -10.86 1.99 -87.60
CA PRO A 791 -10.76 1.42 -88.94
C PRO A 791 -10.52 2.45 -90.04
#